data_AF-A0A668A9U0-F1
#
_entry.id   AF-A0A668A9U0-F1
#
_cell.length_a   1.000
_cell.length_b   1.000
_cell.length_c   1.000
_cell.angle_alpha   90.00
_cell.angle_beta   90.00
_cell.angle_gamma   90.00
#
_symmetry.space_group_name_H-M   'P 1'
#
loop_
_entity.id
_entity.type
_entity.pdbx_description
1 polymer ?
#
loop_
_entity_poly.entity_id
_entity_poly.type
_entity_poly.pdbx_seq_one_letter_code
_entity_poly.pdbx_strand_id
1 'polypeptide(L)'
;MCEFQMEDDSIHNMSQARGCPSLPSLPNSSKEEPSELYQIVMRHSQYPPILQSTSWTQAAPFKEQRHHRSPCDSIGNNFSLQAQDLKICKLHGKRRAHNSSVDSTVPCILSNSPNFCLRQSSFCSSASSRRVASPKDFLTPRSPPLTPDQQLHIIRSHEEKMRSTETEPSKKDLERYLYYITTGVPTSVLAPQPPQQMKNIMSLLPPVREAADTSVHIRDTSVHIQKMMEDLQEEVKRDYIFSLKKSIVDYILMDPSECQRLSISSIPRPFPRRVIRGAMPWASSYREAHRLLSENLFTVNHIMFLLQDTWLNSFSSLRFVQLEDLPSSSFPFPPCEFEELIQRQCQTTRDELMNKWLPHCASLFVTFKELWLPFVPRSEREASVSVHNFFSCVAALMSGQLRSLVIRSLQDLLLFFTIYQEGNDFGEVFDEMRYVQPQVLLIKLEVEEPRIVFRPSFQECWELIHRAFMEIIKSAEKLLRVECNLFPEINNLYLRTVSPHESLVKDIINKAKDIFHKNTVGPKKYLNVYTKYNSLLDNKAKQDITAFLEEKHSLEGFTKKIEGINHLWREIALLRITAPLSMFCLYAGKLNEDLCDYAEKLKDMISKPSRLKMSHMCVVLFQAGRYWQTQISQYLSPNTSYILQL
;
A
#
# COMPACT_ATOMS: atom_id res chain seq x y z
N MET A 1 37.39 24.05 21.17
CA MET A 1 38.08 22.85 21.66
C MET A 1 37.40 21.67 21.02
N CYS A 2 38.10 21.11 20.02
CA CYS A 2 37.71 19.88 19.33
C CYS A 2 37.90 18.70 20.27
N GLU A 3 36.90 17.82 20.37
CA GLU A 3 37.15 16.42 20.68
C GLU A 3 36.65 15.61 19.50
N PHE A 4 37.63 15.00 18.82
CA PHE A 4 37.49 14.14 17.67
C PHE A 4 36.74 12.86 18.07
N GLN A 5 35.68 12.53 17.33
CA GLN A 5 35.22 11.15 17.17
C GLN A 5 36.35 10.34 16.53
N MET A 6 36.80 9.28 17.22
CA MET A 6 37.52 8.20 16.58
C MET A 6 36.51 7.07 16.31
N GLU A 7 36.24 6.84 15.03
CA GLU A 7 35.67 5.60 14.53
C GLU A 7 36.68 4.47 14.81
N ASP A 8 36.34 3.56 15.70
CA ASP A 8 37.14 2.39 16.04
C ASP A 8 36.85 1.27 15.02
N ASP A 9 37.53 1.35 13.87
CA ASP A 9 37.55 0.33 12.81
C ASP A 9 38.43 -0.89 13.16
N SER A 10 38.28 -1.43 14.37
CA SER A 10 39.06 -2.61 14.79
C SER A 10 38.32 -3.93 14.53
N ILE A 11 38.45 -4.41 13.29
CA ILE A 11 38.14 -5.80 12.85
C ILE A 11 38.99 -6.86 13.60
N HIS A 12 39.91 -6.44 14.48
CA HIS A 12 41.04 -7.27 14.95
C HIS A 12 40.98 -7.75 16.39
N ASN A 13 39.89 -7.53 17.13
CA ASN A 13 39.81 -7.94 18.54
C ASN A 13 38.89 -9.16 18.77
N MET A 14 39.09 -10.24 18.01
CA MET A 14 38.07 -11.32 17.88
C MET A 14 38.52 -12.74 18.25
N SER A 15 39.56 -12.95 19.07
CA SER A 15 39.87 -14.29 19.62
C SER A 15 40.75 -14.31 20.89
N GLN A 16 40.30 -13.72 22.00
CA GLN A 16 40.87 -14.05 23.31
C GLN A 16 40.10 -15.21 23.94
N ALA A 17 40.38 -16.45 23.52
CA ALA A 17 39.80 -17.63 24.20
C ALA A 17 40.81 -18.70 24.59
N ARG A 18 42.06 -18.67 24.11
CA ARG A 18 43.17 -19.47 24.64
C ARG A 18 44.46 -18.69 24.43
N GLY A 19 45.29 -18.55 25.47
CA GLY A 19 46.51 -17.73 25.50
C GLY A 19 47.64 -18.15 24.56
N CYS A 20 47.34 -18.43 23.29
CA CYS A 20 48.31 -18.48 22.20
C CYS A 20 48.29 -17.13 21.47
N PRO A 21 49.47 -16.57 21.08
CA PRO A 21 49.53 -15.31 20.37
C PRO A 21 48.77 -15.40 19.04
N SER A 22 47.95 -14.38 18.75
CA SER A 22 47.31 -14.21 17.44
C SER A 22 48.38 -14.14 16.35
N LEU A 23 48.14 -14.77 15.20
CA LEU A 23 49.05 -14.66 14.06
C LEU A 23 49.21 -13.18 13.67
N PRO A 24 50.45 -12.70 13.46
CA PRO A 24 50.71 -11.31 13.07
C PRO A 24 50.10 -11.03 11.69
N SER A 25 49.50 -9.85 11.52
CA SER A 25 49.02 -9.41 10.22
C SER A 25 50.18 -9.27 9.23
N LEU A 26 49.95 -9.68 7.98
CA LEU A 26 50.91 -9.45 6.91
C LEU A 26 51.07 -7.94 6.67
N PRO A 27 52.29 -7.43 6.43
CA PRO A 27 52.51 -6.02 6.22
C PRO A 27 51.79 -5.52 4.96
N ASN A 28 51.13 -4.35 5.03
CA ASN A 28 50.39 -3.70 3.94
C ASN A 28 51.22 -3.41 2.66
N SER A 29 52.53 -3.68 2.68
CA SER A 29 53.47 -3.45 1.59
C SER A 29 53.63 -4.63 0.62
N SER A 30 53.08 -5.82 0.92
CA SER A 30 53.12 -6.98 0.01
C SER A 30 51.87 -7.03 -0.86
N LYS A 31 52.01 -6.84 -2.18
CA LYS A 31 50.95 -7.03 -3.19
C LYS A 31 50.72 -8.50 -3.58
N GLU A 32 51.39 -9.45 -2.91
CA GLU A 32 51.27 -10.89 -3.18
C GLU A 32 50.16 -11.51 -2.32
N GLU A 33 49.34 -12.35 -2.95
CA GLU A 33 48.30 -13.09 -2.24
C GLU A 33 48.93 -14.03 -1.19
N PRO A 34 48.41 -14.05 0.05
CA PRO A 34 48.93 -14.92 1.10
C PRO A 34 48.89 -16.38 0.70
N SER A 35 49.87 -17.17 1.15
CA SER A 35 49.91 -18.62 0.87
C SER A 35 48.63 -19.32 1.32
N GLU A 36 48.21 -20.35 0.59
CA GLU A 36 46.98 -21.10 0.88
C GLU A 36 46.93 -21.61 2.33
N LEU A 37 48.07 -22.07 2.86
CA LEU A 37 48.20 -22.52 4.25
C LEU A 37 48.00 -21.37 5.24
N TYR A 38 48.53 -20.18 4.97
CA TYR A 38 48.29 -19.00 5.81
C TYR A 38 46.81 -18.61 5.79
N GLN A 39 46.15 -18.64 4.63
CA GLN A 39 44.72 -18.38 4.51
C GLN A 39 43.87 -19.39 5.30
N ILE A 40 44.22 -20.68 5.24
CA ILE A 40 43.53 -21.74 6.01
C ILE A 40 43.69 -21.51 7.50
N VAL A 41 44.91 -21.23 7.98
CA VAL A 41 45.15 -21.03 9.41
C VAL A 41 44.47 -19.75 9.91
N MET A 42 44.50 -18.66 9.14
CA MET A 42 43.75 -17.44 9.44
C MET A 42 42.25 -17.71 9.53
N ARG A 43 41.67 -18.45 8.57
CA ARG A 43 40.26 -18.84 8.59
C ARG A 43 39.91 -19.68 9.83
N HIS A 44 40.74 -20.67 10.17
CA HIS A 44 40.53 -21.52 11.35
C HIS A 44 40.74 -20.77 12.68
N SER A 45 41.55 -19.71 12.69
CA SER A 45 41.70 -18.84 13.87
C SER A 45 40.42 -18.01 14.11
N GLN A 46 39.79 -17.53 13.05
CA GLN A 46 38.57 -16.74 13.12
C GLN A 46 37.33 -17.62 13.33
N TYR A 47 37.25 -18.75 12.64
CA TYR A 47 36.18 -19.75 12.70
C TYR A 47 36.78 -21.16 12.83
N PRO A 48 36.97 -21.65 14.06
CA PRO A 48 37.46 -23.01 14.29
C PRO A 48 36.56 -24.05 13.61
N PRO A 49 37.10 -25.11 12.97
CA PRO A 49 36.29 -26.15 12.34
C PRO A 49 35.31 -26.79 13.32
N ILE A 50 34.08 -27.02 12.87
CA ILE A 50 33.03 -27.62 13.71
C ILE A 50 33.08 -29.16 13.70
N LEU A 51 33.52 -29.76 12.58
CA LEU A 51 33.64 -31.21 12.40
C LEU A 51 35.09 -31.62 12.10
N GLN A 52 35.47 -32.81 12.55
CA GLN A 52 36.76 -33.42 12.24
C GLN A 52 36.81 -33.82 10.76
N SER A 53 37.92 -33.51 10.09
CA SER A 53 38.14 -33.85 8.68
C SER A 53 38.58 -35.31 8.47
N THR A 54 39.24 -35.89 9.48
CA THR A 54 39.85 -37.24 9.43
C THR A 54 39.34 -38.11 10.58
N SER A 55 38.04 -38.42 10.56
CA SER A 55 37.40 -39.32 11.54
C SER A 55 36.68 -40.48 10.86
N TRP A 56 36.72 -41.65 11.49
CA TRP A 56 35.95 -42.83 11.04
C TRP A 56 34.45 -42.67 11.25
N THR A 57 34.05 -41.87 12.24
CA THR A 57 32.67 -41.45 12.45
C THR A 57 32.39 -40.22 11.59
N GLN A 58 31.40 -40.31 10.71
CA GLN A 58 30.95 -39.19 9.88
C GLN A 58 30.38 -38.07 10.78
N ALA A 59 30.72 -36.82 10.46
CA ALA A 59 30.31 -35.64 11.23
C ALA A 59 30.68 -35.69 12.73
N ALA A 60 31.86 -36.23 13.07
CA ALA A 60 32.36 -36.21 14.45
C ALA A 60 32.79 -34.79 14.88
N PRO A 61 32.29 -34.25 16.01
CA PRO A 61 32.75 -32.97 16.56
C PRO A 61 34.10 -33.07 17.29
N PHE A 62 34.69 -31.94 17.68
CA PHE A 62 35.99 -31.89 18.35
C PHE A 62 35.95 -32.18 19.87
N LYS A 63 34.75 -32.26 20.46
CA LYS A 63 34.55 -32.39 21.92
C LYS A 63 35.29 -33.54 22.59
N GLU A 64 35.53 -34.65 21.89
CA GLU A 64 36.21 -35.83 22.43
C GLU A 64 37.75 -35.73 22.40
N GLN A 65 38.34 -34.83 21.61
CA GLN A 65 39.81 -34.80 21.42
C GLN A 65 40.59 -34.43 22.70
N ARG A 66 39.96 -33.70 23.63
CA ARG A 66 40.56 -33.34 24.93
C ARG A 66 40.54 -34.50 25.94
N HIS A 67 39.82 -35.58 25.64
CA HIS A 67 39.66 -36.72 26.53
C HIS A 67 40.46 -37.91 26.01
N HIS A 68 41.26 -38.54 26.88
CA HIS A 68 41.99 -39.76 26.52
C HIS A 68 41.06 -40.99 26.64
N ARG A 69 40.18 -41.16 25.65
CA ARG A 69 39.16 -42.22 25.58
C ARG A 69 39.45 -43.17 24.42
N SER A 70 39.05 -44.43 24.56
CA SER A 70 39.10 -45.36 23.44
C SER A 70 38.11 -44.93 22.34
N PRO A 71 38.36 -45.24 21.05
CA PRO A 71 37.41 -44.94 19.99
C PRO A 71 36.00 -45.44 20.31
N CYS A 72 35.89 -46.63 20.89
CA CYS A 72 34.61 -47.23 21.25
C CYS A 72 33.87 -46.48 22.38
N ASP A 73 34.60 -45.90 23.35
CA ASP A 73 34.00 -45.05 24.40
C ASP A 73 33.53 -43.69 23.85
N SER A 74 34.19 -43.18 22.81
CA SER A 74 33.88 -41.87 22.20
C SER A 74 32.64 -41.89 21.29
N ILE A 75 32.33 -43.03 20.66
CA ILE A 75 31.21 -43.17 19.72
C ILE A 75 29.87 -42.85 20.39
N GLY A 76 29.65 -43.33 21.61
CA GLY A 76 28.42 -43.08 22.36
C GLY A 76 28.16 -41.58 22.58
N ASN A 77 29.21 -40.84 22.96
CA ASN A 77 29.10 -39.39 23.16
C ASN A 77 28.78 -38.63 21.86
N ASN A 78 29.28 -39.10 20.72
CA ASN A 78 28.98 -38.46 19.43
C ASN A 78 27.47 -38.50 19.12
N PHE A 79 26.75 -39.55 19.52
CA PHE A 79 25.31 -39.71 19.27
C PHE A 79 24.39 -39.29 20.42
N SER A 80 24.90 -39.21 21.66
CA SER A 80 24.14 -38.68 22.80
C SER A 80 25.05 -38.05 23.85
N LEU A 81 24.78 -36.79 24.23
CA LEU A 81 25.47 -36.14 25.36
C LEU A 81 25.24 -36.88 26.69
N GLN A 82 24.11 -37.56 26.87
CA GLN A 82 23.88 -38.37 28.07
C GLN A 82 24.81 -39.58 28.17
N ALA A 83 25.38 -40.00 27.04
CA ALA A 83 26.36 -41.08 26.98
C ALA A 83 27.80 -40.59 27.19
N GLN A 84 28.02 -39.28 27.46
CA GLN A 84 29.35 -38.71 27.57
C GLN A 84 30.21 -39.38 28.64
N ASP A 85 29.64 -39.91 29.72
CA ASP A 85 30.43 -40.50 30.82
C ASP A 85 30.43 -42.03 30.81
N LEU A 86 29.81 -42.65 29.79
CA LEU A 86 29.76 -44.09 29.63
C LEU A 86 31.11 -44.61 29.14
N LYS A 87 31.62 -45.65 29.81
CA LYS A 87 32.83 -46.36 29.39
C LYS A 87 32.50 -47.83 29.23
N ILE A 88 32.95 -48.46 28.15
CA ILE A 88 32.70 -49.87 27.84
C ILE A 88 33.27 -50.79 28.91
N CYS A 89 34.44 -50.44 29.47
CA CYS A 89 35.00 -51.16 30.61
C CYS A 89 34.11 -51.14 31.88
N LYS A 90 33.21 -50.16 32.00
CA LYS A 90 32.25 -50.02 33.10
C LYS A 90 30.87 -50.60 32.77
N LEU A 91 30.59 -50.88 31.49
CA LEU A 91 29.45 -51.68 31.08
C LEU A 91 29.76 -53.12 31.51
N HIS A 92 29.44 -53.43 32.77
CA HIS A 92 29.55 -54.78 33.29
C HIS A 92 28.71 -55.67 32.38
N GLY A 93 29.39 -56.46 31.55
CA GLY A 93 28.75 -57.60 30.92
C GLY A 93 28.14 -58.39 32.05
N LYS A 94 26.81 -58.52 32.06
CA LYS A 94 26.20 -59.72 32.62
C LYS A 94 26.75 -60.87 31.80
N ARG A 95 27.99 -61.29 32.09
CA ARG A 95 28.41 -62.66 31.89
C ARG A 95 27.39 -63.44 32.69
N ARG A 96 26.37 -63.96 32.01
CA ARG A 96 25.65 -65.12 32.55
C ARG A 96 26.76 -66.08 32.93
N ALA A 97 26.86 -66.38 34.21
CA ALA A 97 27.72 -67.45 34.70
C ALA A 97 27.27 -68.72 33.96
N HIS A 98 27.95 -69.03 32.85
CA HIS A 98 27.91 -70.36 32.29
C HIS A 98 28.84 -71.16 33.18
N ASN A 99 28.24 -71.99 34.03
CA ASN A 99 28.96 -73.07 34.68
C ASN A 99 29.67 -73.87 33.58
N SER A 100 30.96 -74.04 33.78
CA SER A 100 31.86 -74.85 32.99
C SER A 100 31.46 -76.32 33.03
N SER A 101 31.41 -76.96 31.85
CA SER A 101 32.06 -78.27 31.68
C SER A 101 32.65 -78.38 30.26
N VAL A 102 33.98 -78.48 30.19
CA VAL A 102 34.80 -79.43 29.40
C VAL A 102 34.38 -79.62 27.92
N ASP A 103 35.18 -79.35 26.87
CA ASP A 103 36.55 -79.84 26.65
C ASP A 103 37.26 -79.17 25.43
N SER A 104 38.60 -79.15 25.48
CA SER A 104 39.56 -79.35 24.37
C SER A 104 39.72 -78.38 23.17
N THR A 105 40.80 -77.58 23.26
CA THR A 105 41.94 -77.41 22.31
C THR A 105 41.79 -77.00 20.81
N VAL A 106 42.43 -75.84 20.51
CA VAL A 106 43.16 -75.32 19.29
C VAL A 106 42.38 -74.70 18.10
N PRO A 107 43.01 -73.83 17.24
CA PRO A 107 43.11 -72.38 17.39
C PRO A 107 42.41 -71.57 16.27
N CYS A 108 42.25 -70.26 16.51
CA CYS A 108 41.74 -69.27 15.57
C CYS A 108 42.58 -69.17 14.27
N ILE A 109 41.91 -69.26 13.12
CA ILE A 109 42.39 -68.73 11.84
C ILE A 109 41.36 -67.70 11.35
N LEU A 110 41.86 -66.50 11.06
CA LEU A 110 41.17 -65.40 10.40
C LEU A 110 40.58 -65.84 9.05
N SER A 111 39.31 -65.49 8.79
CA SER A 111 38.86 -65.31 7.42
C SER A 111 37.88 -64.14 7.31
N ASN A 112 38.30 -63.18 6.49
CA ASN A 112 37.53 -62.05 5.99
C ASN A 112 36.28 -62.53 5.23
N SER A 113 35.11 -61.92 5.49
CA SER A 113 34.35 -61.17 4.49
C SER A 113 33.03 -60.60 5.05
N PRO A 114 32.56 -59.45 4.54
CA PRO A 114 31.45 -58.70 5.12
C PRO A 114 30.11 -59.10 4.47
N ASN A 115 29.09 -59.34 5.28
CA ASN A 115 27.69 -59.31 4.85
C ASN A 115 26.79 -59.12 6.07
N PHE A 116 26.49 -57.87 6.42
CA PHE A 116 25.39 -57.56 7.35
C PHE A 116 24.24 -56.92 6.59
N CYS A 117 23.31 -57.78 6.18
CA CYS A 117 21.95 -57.40 5.83
C CYS A 117 21.28 -56.77 7.06
N LEU A 118 20.86 -55.52 6.94
CA LEU A 118 19.92 -54.87 7.87
C LEU A 118 18.54 -55.53 7.72
N ARG A 119 18.29 -56.59 8.51
CA ARG A 119 16.93 -57.09 8.74
C ARG A 119 16.24 -56.18 9.74
N GLN A 120 15.15 -55.58 9.27
CA GLN A 120 14.13 -54.89 10.05
C GLN A 120 13.74 -55.70 11.29
N SER A 121 13.88 -55.09 12.47
CA SER A 121 13.42 -55.67 13.73
C SER A 121 11.90 -55.61 13.81
N SER A 122 11.24 -56.70 13.42
CA SER A 122 9.91 -57.05 13.90
C SER A 122 9.99 -57.35 15.39
N PHE A 123 9.15 -56.69 16.18
CA PHE A 123 9.00 -56.95 17.60
C PHE A 123 8.47 -58.37 17.82
N CYS A 124 9.32 -59.27 18.33
CA CYS A 124 8.90 -60.61 18.75
C CYS A 124 8.30 -60.56 20.17
N SER A 125 7.00 -60.84 20.24
CA SER A 125 6.29 -61.27 21.44
C SER A 125 6.88 -62.59 21.93
N SER A 126 7.48 -62.59 23.12
CA SER A 126 7.79 -63.83 23.84
C SER A 126 7.15 -63.79 25.22
N ALA A 127 6.10 -64.59 25.36
CA ALA A 127 5.43 -64.90 26.60
C ALA A 127 6.43 -65.61 27.53
N SER A 128 6.70 -65.00 28.68
CA SER A 128 7.32 -65.69 29.81
C SER A 128 6.44 -65.47 31.03
N SER A 129 5.74 -66.55 31.40
CA SER A 129 4.90 -66.65 32.59
C SER A 129 5.76 -66.42 33.84
N ARG A 130 5.73 -65.18 34.36
CA ARG A 130 6.17 -64.89 35.72
C ARG A 130 4.94 -64.82 36.61
N ARG A 131 4.92 -65.72 37.59
CA ARG A 131 3.95 -65.79 38.67
C ARG A 131 3.72 -64.39 39.25
N VAL A 132 2.45 -63.99 39.24
CA VAL A 132 1.93 -62.75 39.81
C VAL A 132 2.20 -62.77 41.32
N ALA A 133 3.22 -62.04 41.75
CA ALA A 133 3.24 -61.50 43.10
C ALA A 133 2.25 -60.33 43.11
N SER A 134 1.27 -60.38 44.01
CA SER A 134 0.28 -59.32 44.20
C SER A 134 0.98 -57.98 44.41
N PRO A 135 0.62 -56.91 43.67
CA PRO A 135 1.08 -55.58 44.00
C PRO A 135 0.35 -55.16 45.27
N LYS A 136 1.06 -55.13 46.40
CA LYS A 136 0.70 -54.26 47.51
C LYS A 136 0.61 -52.84 46.96
N ASP A 137 -0.47 -52.16 47.31
CA ASP A 137 -0.88 -50.84 46.85
C ASP A 137 0.25 -49.80 46.83
N PHE A 138 0.82 -49.56 45.66
CA PHE A 138 1.36 -48.23 45.35
C PHE A 138 0.20 -47.40 44.81
N LEU A 139 -0.55 -46.78 45.72
CA LEU A 139 -1.47 -45.70 45.39
C LEU A 139 -0.67 -44.48 44.93
N THR A 140 -0.15 -44.51 43.69
CA THR A 140 0.15 -43.25 43.00
C THR A 140 -1.18 -42.52 42.83
N PRO A 141 -1.34 -41.28 43.32
CA PRO A 141 -2.56 -40.52 43.10
C PRO A 141 -2.78 -40.42 41.60
N ARG A 142 -3.82 -41.09 41.08
CA ARG A 142 -4.26 -40.86 39.70
C ARG A 142 -4.88 -39.46 39.67
N SER A 143 -4.03 -38.45 39.51
CA SER A 143 -4.49 -37.10 39.20
C SER A 143 -5.40 -37.18 37.96
N PRO A 144 -6.54 -36.49 37.96
CA PRO A 144 -7.40 -36.45 36.78
C PRO A 144 -6.58 -35.97 35.56
N PRO A 145 -6.94 -36.41 34.34
CA PRO A 145 -6.26 -35.93 33.15
C PRO A 145 -6.39 -34.40 33.08
N LEU A 146 -5.27 -33.73 32.78
CA LEU A 146 -5.21 -32.28 32.70
C LEU A 146 -6.12 -31.76 31.58
N THR A 147 -6.92 -30.73 31.87
CA THR A 147 -7.70 -30.04 30.83
C THR A 147 -6.77 -29.34 29.84
N PRO A 148 -7.23 -29.01 28.61
CA PRO A 148 -6.41 -28.27 27.66
C PRO A 148 -5.86 -26.95 28.19
N ASP A 149 -6.67 -26.21 28.96
CA ASP A 149 -6.24 -24.94 29.56
C ASP A 149 -5.18 -25.14 30.64
N GLN A 150 -5.31 -26.20 31.45
CA GLN A 150 -4.29 -26.57 32.43
C GLN A 150 -2.98 -26.99 31.75
N GLN A 151 -3.05 -27.76 30.66
CA GLN A 151 -1.88 -28.13 29.86
C GLN A 151 -1.22 -26.88 29.26
N LEU A 152 -1.99 -25.96 28.70
CA LEU A 152 -1.47 -24.69 28.17
C LEU A 152 -0.82 -23.84 29.25
N HIS A 153 -1.41 -23.77 30.44
CA HIS A 153 -0.84 -23.04 31.57
C HIS A 153 0.51 -23.64 31.97
N ILE A 154 0.62 -24.97 32.07
CA ILE A 154 1.87 -25.68 32.36
C ILE A 154 2.90 -25.39 31.27
N ILE A 155 2.54 -25.52 29.99
CA ILE A 155 3.43 -25.24 28.85
C ILE A 155 3.95 -23.81 28.93
N ARG A 156 3.07 -22.82 29.12
CA ARG A 156 3.46 -21.40 29.22
C ARG A 156 4.36 -21.14 30.43
N SER A 157 4.08 -21.78 31.57
CA SER A 157 4.93 -21.64 32.76
C SER A 157 6.35 -22.20 32.52
N HIS A 158 6.46 -23.30 31.77
CA HIS A 158 7.76 -23.88 31.40
C HIS A 158 8.49 -22.98 30.40
N GLU A 159 7.78 -22.46 29.39
CA GLU A 159 8.33 -21.49 28.44
C GLU A 159 8.84 -20.23 29.15
N GLU A 160 8.13 -19.73 30.16
CA GLU A 160 8.54 -18.55 30.92
C GLU A 160 9.81 -18.82 31.75
N LYS A 161 9.88 -19.99 32.39
CA LYS A 161 11.11 -20.42 33.09
C LYS A 161 12.29 -20.52 32.12
N MET A 162 12.09 -21.12 30.95
CA MET A 162 13.13 -21.16 29.92
C MET A 162 13.52 -19.76 29.44
N ARG A 163 12.55 -18.85 29.24
CA ARG A 163 12.81 -17.44 28.90
C ARG A 163 13.69 -16.76 29.94
N SER A 164 13.40 -16.95 31.22
CA SER A 164 14.17 -16.34 32.31
C SER A 164 15.59 -16.89 32.49
N THR A 165 15.89 -18.10 32.00
CA THR A 165 17.18 -18.78 32.25
C THR A 165 18.17 -18.63 31.08
N GLU A 166 17.67 -18.57 29.85
CA GLU A 166 18.49 -18.50 28.63
C GLU A 166 18.64 -17.04 28.17
N THR A 167 19.82 -16.64 27.70
CA THR A 167 20.08 -15.29 27.17
C THR A 167 19.76 -15.24 25.66
N GLU A 168 19.36 -14.08 25.14
CA GLU A 168 19.19 -13.91 23.69
C GLU A 168 20.55 -13.89 22.97
N PRO A 169 20.63 -14.41 21.72
CA PRO A 169 21.88 -14.41 20.95
C PRO A 169 22.28 -12.99 20.54
N SER A 170 23.57 -12.66 20.71
CA SER A 170 24.12 -11.41 20.19
C SER A 170 24.22 -11.44 18.65
N LYS A 171 24.40 -10.27 18.02
CA LYS A 171 24.66 -10.19 16.56
C LYS A 171 25.83 -11.09 16.13
N LYS A 172 26.90 -11.12 16.94
CA LYS A 172 28.08 -11.96 16.72
C LYS A 172 27.76 -13.46 16.83
N ASP A 173 26.92 -13.84 17.81
CA ASP A 173 26.49 -15.23 17.95
C ASP A 173 25.68 -15.67 16.72
N LEU A 174 24.77 -14.82 16.23
CA LEU A 174 23.97 -15.08 15.03
C LEU A 174 24.85 -15.26 13.78
N GLU A 175 25.82 -14.37 13.57
CA GLU A 175 26.75 -14.44 12.44
C GLU A 175 27.57 -15.74 12.46
N ARG A 176 28.13 -16.10 13.63
CA ARG A 176 28.92 -17.34 13.78
C ARG A 176 28.05 -18.58 13.64
N TYR A 177 26.87 -18.58 14.25
CA TYR A 177 25.90 -19.67 14.15
C TYR A 177 25.49 -19.91 12.69
N LEU A 178 25.12 -18.86 11.95
CA LEU A 178 24.78 -18.96 10.53
C LEU A 178 25.97 -19.43 9.69
N TYR A 179 27.18 -18.91 9.95
CA TYR A 179 28.40 -19.37 9.28
C TYR A 179 28.59 -20.89 9.40
N TYR A 180 28.41 -21.46 10.58
CA TYR A 180 28.58 -22.90 10.77
C TYR A 180 27.51 -23.72 10.05
N ILE A 181 26.29 -23.20 9.93
CA ILE A 181 25.21 -23.84 9.16
C ILE A 181 25.48 -23.78 7.67
N THR A 182 25.85 -22.62 7.13
CA THR A 182 26.01 -22.45 5.67
C THR A 182 27.30 -23.07 5.18
N THR A 183 28.39 -22.84 5.90
CA THR A 183 29.77 -23.07 5.44
C THR A 183 30.52 -24.09 6.29
N GLY A 184 30.28 -24.12 7.61
CA GLY A 184 31.03 -24.97 8.53
C GLY A 184 30.76 -26.47 8.39
N VAL A 185 29.53 -26.88 8.08
CA VAL A 185 29.16 -28.28 7.83
C VAL A 185 29.20 -28.57 6.32
N PRO A 186 30.07 -29.48 5.84
CA PRO A 186 30.15 -29.81 4.42
C PRO A 186 28.95 -30.67 3.99
N THR A 187 28.42 -30.44 2.77
CA THR A 187 27.26 -31.20 2.27
C THR A 187 27.55 -32.70 2.09
N SER A 188 28.82 -33.08 1.91
CA SER A 188 29.25 -34.49 1.78
C SER A 188 29.02 -35.33 3.04
N VAL A 189 28.85 -34.71 4.21
CA VAL A 189 28.60 -35.45 5.46
C VAL A 189 27.11 -35.73 5.69
N LEU A 190 26.24 -35.20 4.83
CA LEU A 190 24.79 -35.30 4.99
C LEU A 190 24.25 -36.56 4.31
N ALA A 191 23.23 -37.16 4.90
CA ALA A 191 22.46 -38.20 4.23
C ALA A 191 21.68 -37.57 3.05
N PRO A 192 21.58 -38.23 1.88
CA PRO A 192 20.75 -37.76 0.79
C PRO A 192 19.27 -37.83 1.18
N GLN A 193 18.46 -36.94 0.61
CA GLN A 193 17.02 -36.95 0.84
C GLN A 193 16.42 -38.30 0.40
N PRO A 194 15.63 -38.98 1.28
CA PRO A 194 14.93 -40.19 0.90
C PRO A 194 13.98 -39.92 -0.28
N PRO A 195 14.05 -40.68 -1.40
CA PRO A 195 13.22 -40.42 -2.58
C PRO A 195 11.71 -40.45 -2.30
N GLN A 196 11.29 -41.22 -1.29
CA GLN A 196 9.89 -41.30 -0.88
C GLN A 196 9.36 -39.98 -0.29
N GLN A 197 10.23 -39.15 0.31
CA GLN A 197 9.82 -37.88 0.90
C GLN A 197 9.31 -36.92 -0.17
N MET A 198 10.05 -36.78 -1.28
CA MET A 198 9.62 -35.96 -2.41
C MET A 198 8.32 -36.52 -3.01
N LYS A 199 8.21 -37.84 -3.18
CA LYS A 199 6.96 -38.47 -3.66
C LYS A 199 5.76 -38.15 -2.76
N ASN A 200 5.94 -38.20 -1.44
CA ASN A 200 4.88 -37.88 -0.49
C ASN A 200 4.49 -36.39 -0.58
N ILE A 201 5.45 -35.48 -0.70
CA ILE A 201 5.19 -34.04 -0.89
C ILE A 201 4.39 -33.81 -2.17
N MET A 202 4.83 -34.40 -3.28
CA MET A 202 4.14 -34.27 -4.57
C MET A 202 2.74 -34.89 -4.54
N SER A 203 2.51 -35.94 -3.73
CA SER A 203 1.18 -36.57 -3.58
C SER A 203 0.16 -35.69 -2.85
N LEU A 204 0.59 -34.63 -2.16
CA LEU A 204 -0.30 -33.65 -1.54
C LEU A 204 -0.85 -32.64 -2.56
N LEU A 205 -0.24 -32.57 -3.75
CA LEU A 205 -0.69 -31.70 -4.82
C LEU A 205 -1.77 -32.41 -5.66
N PRO A 206 -2.74 -31.66 -6.22
CA PRO A 206 -3.67 -32.21 -7.19
C PRO A 206 -2.91 -32.85 -8.35
N PRO A 207 -3.39 -33.96 -8.94
CA PRO A 207 -2.74 -34.56 -10.09
C PRO A 207 -2.70 -33.53 -11.23
N VAL A 208 -1.48 -33.18 -11.66
CA VAL A 208 -1.27 -32.34 -12.84
C VAL A 208 -1.78 -33.13 -14.04
N ARG A 209 -2.96 -32.77 -14.54
CA ARG A 209 -3.45 -33.30 -15.80
C ARG A 209 -2.58 -32.66 -16.89
N GLU A 210 -1.73 -33.45 -17.53
CA GLU A 210 -1.02 -33.03 -18.72
C GLU A 210 -2.07 -32.57 -19.75
N ALA A 211 -2.19 -31.26 -19.92
CA ALA A 211 -3.13 -30.62 -20.83
C ALA A 211 -2.65 -30.83 -22.27
N ALA A 212 -2.84 -32.03 -22.80
CA ALA A 212 -2.52 -32.35 -24.18
C ALA A 212 -3.48 -31.67 -25.17
N ASP A 213 -4.73 -31.39 -24.76
CA ASP A 213 -5.81 -30.96 -25.67
C ASP A 213 -6.55 -29.68 -25.23
N THR A 214 -5.87 -28.62 -24.77
CA THR A 214 -6.59 -27.37 -24.44
C THR A 214 -5.86 -26.09 -24.85
N SER A 215 -6.65 -25.05 -25.09
CA SER A 215 -6.36 -23.77 -25.76
C SER A 215 -5.05 -23.06 -25.32
N VAL A 216 -4.53 -22.23 -26.23
CA VAL A 216 -3.23 -21.54 -26.14
C VAL A 216 -2.97 -20.82 -24.79
N HIS A 217 -3.99 -20.20 -24.17
CA HIS A 217 -3.81 -19.51 -22.87
C HIS A 217 -3.59 -20.46 -21.68
N ILE A 218 -4.02 -21.72 -21.76
CA ILE A 218 -3.78 -22.71 -20.71
C ILE A 218 -2.35 -23.26 -20.82
N ARG A 219 -1.74 -23.26 -22.01
CA ARG A 219 -0.33 -23.64 -22.19
C ARG A 219 0.64 -22.69 -21.48
N ASP A 220 0.44 -21.39 -21.59
CA ASP A 220 1.32 -20.41 -20.92
C ASP A 220 1.18 -20.50 -19.38
N THR A 221 -0.05 -20.68 -18.91
CA THR A 221 -0.34 -20.93 -17.48
C THR A 221 0.28 -22.25 -17.00
N SER A 222 0.26 -23.30 -17.84
CA SER A 222 0.88 -24.60 -17.57
C SER A 222 2.40 -24.52 -17.46
N VAL A 223 3.06 -23.75 -18.34
CA VAL A 223 4.52 -23.53 -18.29
C VAL A 223 4.92 -22.78 -17.02
N HIS A 224 4.17 -21.75 -16.63
CA HIS A 224 4.44 -21.03 -15.38
C HIS A 224 4.24 -21.92 -14.14
N ILE A 225 3.17 -22.72 -14.10
CA ILE A 225 2.93 -23.69 -13.02
C ILE A 225 4.06 -24.72 -12.97
N GLN A 226 4.50 -25.23 -14.11
CA GLN A 226 5.60 -26.19 -14.19
C GLN A 226 6.91 -25.60 -13.65
N LYS A 227 7.25 -24.37 -14.04
CA LYS A 227 8.41 -23.66 -13.49
C LYS A 227 8.29 -23.46 -11.98
N MET A 228 7.13 -23.03 -11.50
CA MET A 228 6.87 -22.89 -10.06
C MET A 228 7.03 -24.23 -9.33
N MET A 229 6.59 -25.34 -9.92
CA MET A 229 6.79 -26.67 -9.35
C MET A 229 8.27 -27.06 -9.26
N GLU A 230 9.06 -26.74 -10.29
CA GLU A 230 10.52 -26.96 -10.29
C GLU A 230 11.21 -26.11 -9.22
N ASP A 231 10.85 -24.83 -9.10
CA ASP A 231 11.37 -23.93 -8.07
C ASP A 231 11.05 -24.43 -6.65
N LEU A 232 9.82 -24.92 -6.43
CA LEU A 232 9.40 -25.52 -5.16
C LEU A 232 10.15 -26.82 -4.85
N GLN A 233 10.41 -27.66 -5.85
CA GLN A 233 11.19 -28.88 -5.65
C GLN A 233 12.64 -28.56 -5.26
N GLU A 234 13.24 -27.56 -5.88
CA GLU A 234 14.58 -27.09 -5.52
C GLU A 234 14.60 -26.42 -4.14
N GLU A 235 13.56 -25.68 -3.77
CA GLU A 235 13.37 -25.16 -2.40
C GLU A 235 13.34 -26.30 -1.38
N VAL A 236 12.54 -27.34 -1.60
CA VAL A 236 12.48 -28.52 -0.71
C VAL A 236 13.85 -29.19 -0.54
N LYS A 237 14.65 -29.30 -1.60
CA LYS A 237 16.00 -29.87 -1.54
C LYS A 237 16.95 -28.97 -0.74
N ARG A 238 16.91 -27.66 -0.99
CA ARG A 238 17.72 -26.67 -0.25
C ARG A 238 17.38 -26.69 1.24
N ASP A 239 16.10 -26.73 1.58
CA ASP A 239 15.61 -26.75 2.96
C ASP A 239 15.99 -28.03 3.70
N TYR A 240 15.96 -29.18 3.00
CA TYR A 240 16.42 -30.45 3.56
C TYR A 240 17.90 -30.37 3.97
N ILE A 241 18.76 -29.89 3.07
CA ILE A 241 20.19 -29.71 3.32
C ILE A 241 20.41 -28.73 4.48
N PHE A 242 19.78 -27.55 4.41
CA PHE A 242 19.90 -26.53 5.45
C PHE A 242 19.47 -27.04 6.82
N SER A 243 18.32 -27.72 6.89
CA SER A 243 17.77 -28.25 8.14
C SER A 243 18.66 -29.32 8.76
N LEU A 244 19.29 -30.18 7.95
CA LEU A 244 20.26 -31.16 8.46
C LEU A 244 21.53 -30.50 8.98
N LYS A 245 22.10 -29.54 8.25
CA LYS A 245 23.28 -28.78 8.73
C LYS A 245 22.95 -28.06 10.04
N LYS A 246 21.80 -27.38 10.10
CA LYS A 246 21.30 -26.73 11.31
C LYS A 246 21.16 -27.73 12.46
N SER A 247 20.56 -28.89 12.23
CA SER A 247 20.37 -29.91 13.27
C SER A 247 21.71 -30.42 13.83
N ILE A 248 22.73 -30.59 12.97
CA ILE A 248 24.09 -30.97 13.40
C ILE A 248 24.70 -29.86 14.27
N VAL A 249 24.62 -28.61 13.82
CA VAL A 249 25.13 -27.44 14.56
C VAL A 249 24.42 -27.30 15.91
N ASP A 250 23.08 -27.31 15.92
CA ASP A 250 22.26 -27.24 17.13
C ASP A 250 22.66 -28.32 18.13
N TYR A 251 22.82 -29.56 17.66
CA TYR A 251 23.18 -30.69 18.51
C TYR A 251 24.59 -30.54 19.10
N ILE A 252 25.56 -30.07 18.33
CA ILE A 252 26.92 -29.80 18.82
C ILE A 252 26.91 -28.69 19.86
N LEU A 253 26.13 -27.63 19.63
CA LEU A 253 25.98 -26.48 20.54
C LEU A 253 25.10 -26.79 21.77
N MET A 254 24.58 -28.01 21.92
CA MET A 254 24.06 -28.46 23.21
C MET A 254 25.19 -28.72 24.23
N ASP A 255 26.44 -28.91 23.77
CA ASP A 255 27.62 -29.06 24.63
C ASP A 255 28.20 -27.67 24.99
N PRO A 256 28.18 -27.25 26.27
CA PRO A 256 28.70 -25.94 26.69
C PRO A 256 30.17 -25.72 26.31
N SER A 257 30.95 -26.80 26.21
CA SER A 257 32.36 -26.68 25.84
C SER A 257 32.59 -26.41 24.36
N GLU A 258 31.70 -26.89 23.49
CA GLU A 258 31.72 -26.56 22.07
C GLU A 258 31.19 -25.14 21.84
N CYS A 259 30.19 -24.68 22.61
CA CYS A 259 29.77 -23.28 22.63
C CYS A 259 30.95 -22.34 22.95
N GLN A 260 31.71 -22.65 24.00
CA GLN A 260 32.90 -21.88 24.37
C GLN A 260 33.98 -21.94 23.27
N ARG A 261 34.25 -23.11 22.68
CA ARG A 261 35.26 -23.30 21.63
C ARG A 261 34.92 -22.51 20.36
N LEU A 262 33.65 -22.53 19.96
CA LEU A 262 33.17 -21.86 18.76
C LEU A 262 32.86 -20.37 18.99
N SER A 263 32.94 -19.92 20.24
CA SER A 263 32.61 -18.56 20.67
C SER A 263 31.17 -18.18 20.32
N ILE A 264 30.24 -19.08 20.64
CA ILE A 264 28.79 -18.88 20.51
C ILE A 264 28.19 -19.01 21.90
N SER A 265 27.68 -17.91 22.44
CA SER A 265 27.17 -17.86 23.82
C SER A 265 25.70 -18.30 23.90
N SER A 266 24.92 -18.01 22.86
CA SER A 266 23.51 -18.40 22.76
C SER A 266 23.12 -18.58 21.28
N ILE A 267 22.06 -19.34 21.02
CA ILE A 267 21.52 -19.60 19.68
C ILE A 267 20.07 -19.15 19.58
N PRO A 268 19.55 -18.88 18.37
CA PRO A 268 18.15 -18.57 18.16
C PRO A 268 17.23 -19.66 18.72
N ARG A 269 16.26 -19.25 19.54
CA ARG A 269 15.26 -20.17 20.06
C ARG A 269 14.28 -20.55 18.95
N PRO A 270 13.97 -21.84 18.76
CA PRO A 270 12.93 -22.24 17.83
C PRO A 270 11.57 -21.75 18.35
N PHE A 271 10.65 -21.47 17.42
CA PHE A 271 9.28 -21.16 17.78
C PHE A 271 8.66 -22.32 18.60
N PRO A 272 8.09 -22.06 19.80
CA PRO A 272 7.61 -23.12 20.67
C PRO A 272 6.42 -23.85 20.04
N ARG A 273 6.60 -25.15 19.77
CA ARG A 273 5.53 -26.03 19.28
C ARG A 273 4.77 -26.59 20.47
N ARG A 274 3.52 -26.16 20.64
CA ARG A 274 2.66 -26.60 21.74
C ARG A 274 1.80 -27.78 21.29
N VAL A 275 1.88 -28.88 22.01
CA VAL A 275 1.07 -30.08 21.74
C VAL A 275 0.21 -30.37 22.97
N ILE A 276 -1.10 -30.19 22.83
CA ILE A 276 -2.08 -30.53 23.87
C ILE A 276 -2.60 -31.95 23.59
N ARG A 277 -2.71 -32.80 24.62
CA ARG A 277 -3.24 -34.17 24.52
C ARG A 277 -4.67 -34.27 25.09
N GLY A 278 -5.45 -35.26 24.63
CA GLY A 278 -6.93 -35.26 24.64
C GLY A 278 -7.66 -35.21 26.00
N ALA A 279 -9.01 -35.15 26.03
CA ALA A 279 -9.92 -34.87 24.90
C ALA A 279 -10.09 -33.36 24.72
N MET A 280 -10.01 -32.87 23.47
CA MET A 280 -10.28 -31.47 23.16
C MET A 280 -11.80 -31.25 23.13
N PRO A 281 -12.40 -30.50 24.07
CA PRO A 281 -13.84 -30.34 24.14
C PRO A 281 -14.42 -29.64 22.90
N TRP A 282 -13.59 -28.88 22.17
CA TRP A 282 -13.96 -28.19 20.93
C TRP A 282 -13.79 -29.03 19.65
N ALA A 283 -13.40 -30.32 19.74
CA ALA A 283 -13.14 -31.12 18.54
C ALA A 283 -14.37 -31.27 17.64
N SER A 284 -15.56 -31.44 18.23
CA SER A 284 -16.83 -31.48 17.50
C SER A 284 -17.14 -30.12 16.86
N SER A 285 -17.05 -29.04 17.63
CA SER A 285 -17.27 -27.67 17.14
C SER A 285 -16.33 -27.31 16.00
N TYR A 286 -15.05 -27.68 16.10
CA TYR A 286 -14.06 -27.47 15.03
C TYR A 286 -14.41 -28.26 13.77
N ARG A 287 -14.72 -29.55 13.89
CA ARG A 287 -15.10 -30.36 12.72
C ARG A 287 -16.34 -29.81 12.04
N GLU A 288 -17.32 -29.36 12.82
CA GLU A 288 -18.54 -28.78 12.28
C GLU A 288 -18.28 -27.46 11.57
N ALA A 289 -17.51 -26.56 12.19
CA ALA A 289 -17.11 -25.30 11.55
C ALA A 289 -16.25 -25.55 10.29
N HIS A 290 -15.31 -26.50 10.34
CA HIS A 290 -14.49 -26.87 9.19
C HIS A 290 -15.33 -27.43 8.05
N ARG A 291 -16.28 -28.32 8.35
CA ARG A 291 -17.23 -28.88 7.39
C ARG A 291 -18.06 -27.76 6.75
N LEU A 292 -18.65 -26.88 7.57
CA LEU A 292 -19.43 -25.74 7.11
C LEU A 292 -18.60 -24.82 6.20
N LEU A 293 -17.38 -24.46 6.59
CA LEU A 293 -16.52 -23.62 5.77
C LEU A 293 -16.12 -24.32 4.47
N SER A 294 -15.79 -25.60 4.51
CA SER A 294 -15.40 -26.37 3.31
C SER A 294 -16.53 -26.52 2.30
N GLU A 295 -17.79 -26.58 2.77
CA GLU A 295 -18.97 -26.73 1.93
C GLU A 295 -19.49 -25.38 1.37
N ASN A 296 -19.18 -24.25 2.02
CA ASN A 296 -19.80 -22.95 1.70
C ASN A 296 -18.82 -21.86 1.26
N LEU A 297 -17.54 -21.98 1.60
CA LEU A 297 -16.51 -21.00 1.28
C LEU A 297 -15.65 -21.49 0.11
N PHE A 298 -15.91 -20.94 -1.07
CA PHE A 298 -15.26 -21.38 -2.31
C PHE A 298 -14.04 -20.52 -2.68
N THR A 299 -13.34 -19.94 -1.71
CA THR A 299 -12.25 -18.96 -1.94
C THR A 299 -11.05 -19.52 -2.69
N VAL A 300 -10.82 -20.84 -2.61
CA VAL A 300 -9.71 -21.53 -3.28
C VAL A 300 -10.10 -22.15 -4.62
N ASN A 301 -11.35 -21.96 -5.08
CA ASN A 301 -11.76 -22.47 -6.38
C ASN A 301 -11.00 -21.73 -7.50
N HIS A 302 -10.54 -22.46 -8.52
CA HIS A 302 -9.79 -21.90 -9.65
C HIS A 302 -10.52 -20.76 -10.38
N ILE A 303 -11.85 -20.76 -10.42
CA ILE A 303 -12.63 -19.67 -11.00
C ILE A 303 -12.40 -18.35 -10.24
N MET A 304 -12.28 -18.38 -8.91
CA MET A 304 -11.99 -17.18 -8.11
C MET A 304 -10.64 -16.60 -8.49
N PHE A 305 -9.64 -17.46 -8.68
CA PHE A 305 -8.32 -17.05 -9.14
C PHE A 305 -8.39 -16.42 -10.54
N LEU A 306 -9.06 -17.06 -11.51
CA LEU A 306 -9.18 -16.54 -12.87
C LEU A 306 -9.87 -15.17 -12.89
N LEU A 307 -10.96 -15.00 -12.13
CA LEU A 307 -11.66 -13.71 -12.00
C LEU A 307 -10.76 -12.63 -11.39
N GLN A 308 -9.94 -13.00 -10.40
CA GLN A 308 -9.00 -12.08 -9.78
C GLN A 308 -7.84 -11.71 -10.70
N ASP A 309 -7.29 -12.68 -11.43
CA ASP A 309 -6.22 -12.48 -12.39
C ASP A 309 -6.68 -11.56 -13.54
N THR A 310 -7.85 -11.84 -14.13
CA THR A 310 -8.48 -10.97 -15.11
C THR A 310 -8.60 -9.53 -14.61
N TRP A 311 -9.08 -9.35 -13.37
CA TRP A 311 -9.21 -8.01 -12.81
C TRP A 311 -7.85 -7.31 -12.68
N LEU A 312 -6.87 -8.00 -12.10
CA LEU A 312 -5.55 -7.43 -11.85
C LEU A 312 -4.84 -7.03 -13.15
N ASN A 313 -4.88 -7.90 -14.17
CA ASN A 313 -4.15 -7.69 -15.41
C ASN A 313 -4.85 -6.74 -16.39
N SER A 314 -6.19 -6.67 -16.38
CA SER A 314 -6.94 -5.95 -17.42
C SER A 314 -7.77 -4.76 -16.93
N PHE A 315 -8.16 -4.71 -15.65
CA PHE A 315 -9.14 -3.72 -15.15
C PHE A 315 -8.70 -2.96 -13.89
N SER A 316 -7.60 -3.34 -13.25
CA SER A 316 -7.18 -2.76 -11.96
C SER A 316 -6.72 -1.30 -12.03
N SER A 317 -6.28 -0.86 -13.22
CA SER A 317 -5.90 0.52 -13.54
C SER A 317 -7.08 1.41 -13.91
N LEU A 318 -8.26 0.83 -14.19
CA LEU A 318 -9.45 1.58 -14.59
C LEU A 318 -9.89 2.55 -13.48
N ARG A 319 -10.35 3.74 -13.85
CA ARG A 319 -10.86 4.78 -12.95
C ARG A 319 -12.09 5.43 -13.57
N PHE A 320 -13.07 5.79 -12.72
CA PHE A 320 -14.25 6.52 -13.19
C PHE A 320 -13.93 7.95 -13.65
N VAL A 321 -12.90 8.55 -13.06
CA VAL A 321 -12.48 9.93 -13.35
C VAL A 321 -10.95 9.99 -13.40
N GLN A 322 -10.42 10.54 -14.50
CA GLN A 322 -9.02 10.80 -14.76
C GLN A 322 -8.88 12.27 -15.18
N LEU A 323 -8.58 13.14 -14.22
CA LEU A 323 -8.36 14.57 -14.48
C LEU A 323 -6.88 14.92 -14.68
N GLU A 324 -5.96 14.08 -14.19
CA GLU A 324 -4.51 14.29 -14.28
C GLU A 324 -3.99 14.22 -15.73
N ASP A 325 -4.65 13.44 -16.58
CA ASP A 325 -4.26 13.25 -17.98
C ASP A 325 -4.74 14.39 -18.91
N LEU A 326 -5.49 15.37 -18.37
CA LEU A 326 -6.00 16.49 -19.16
C LEU A 326 -4.91 17.54 -19.38
N PRO A 327 -4.77 18.07 -20.62
CA PRO A 327 -3.79 19.10 -20.89
C PRO A 327 -4.11 20.36 -20.08
N SER A 328 -3.09 21.10 -19.64
CA SER A 328 -3.27 22.32 -18.85
C SER A 328 -4.13 23.38 -19.57
N SER A 329 -4.23 23.32 -20.90
CA SER A 329 -5.10 24.17 -21.72
C SER A 329 -6.59 23.91 -21.55
N SER A 330 -6.99 22.78 -20.95
CA SER A 330 -8.40 22.48 -20.66
C SER A 330 -8.95 23.24 -19.46
N PHE A 331 -8.07 23.91 -18.70
CA PHE A 331 -8.42 24.65 -17.49
C PHE A 331 -8.44 26.16 -17.76
N PRO A 332 -9.32 26.94 -17.12
CA PRO A 332 -10.38 26.54 -16.18
C PRO A 332 -11.67 26.09 -16.87
N PHE A 333 -12.41 25.19 -16.22
CA PHE A 333 -13.70 24.74 -16.74
C PHE A 333 -14.85 25.67 -16.33
N PRO A 334 -15.75 25.98 -17.28
CA PRO A 334 -17.12 26.37 -16.93
C PRO A 334 -17.82 25.25 -16.14
N PRO A 335 -18.70 25.60 -15.19
CA PRO A 335 -19.40 24.62 -14.35
C PRO A 335 -20.08 23.48 -15.13
N CYS A 336 -20.81 23.81 -16.22
CA CYS A 336 -21.52 22.81 -17.02
C CYS A 336 -20.56 21.85 -17.72
N GLU A 337 -19.47 22.37 -18.30
CA GLU A 337 -18.48 21.55 -19.01
C GLU A 337 -17.74 20.60 -18.06
N PHE A 338 -17.46 21.04 -16.83
CA PHE A 338 -16.90 20.17 -15.80
C PHE A 338 -17.85 19.02 -15.44
N GLU A 339 -19.14 19.31 -15.26
CA GLU A 339 -20.15 18.29 -14.94
C GLU A 339 -20.29 17.26 -16.09
N GLU A 340 -20.41 17.74 -17.32
CA GLU A 340 -20.51 16.90 -18.52
C GLU A 340 -19.27 16.01 -18.71
N LEU A 341 -18.08 16.55 -18.45
CA LEU A 341 -16.82 15.80 -18.51
C LEU A 341 -16.83 14.62 -17.53
N ILE A 342 -17.17 14.87 -16.26
CA ILE A 342 -17.22 13.83 -15.23
C ILE A 342 -18.26 12.76 -15.58
N GLN A 343 -19.48 13.18 -15.96
CA GLN A 343 -20.54 12.25 -16.35
C GLN A 343 -20.12 11.37 -17.55
N ARG A 344 -19.48 11.95 -18.56
CA ARG A 344 -18.99 11.22 -19.74
C ARG A 344 -17.90 10.20 -19.40
N GLN A 345 -16.92 10.56 -18.55
CA GLN A 345 -15.88 9.63 -18.12
C GLN A 345 -16.47 8.48 -17.28
N CYS A 346 -17.39 8.83 -16.37
CA CYS A 346 -18.07 7.86 -15.55
C CYS A 346 -18.89 6.86 -16.40
N GLN A 347 -19.63 7.36 -17.38
CA GLN A 347 -20.40 6.53 -18.31
C GLN A 347 -19.50 5.63 -19.16
N THR A 348 -18.38 6.17 -19.68
CA THR A 348 -17.41 5.39 -20.47
C THR A 348 -16.86 4.22 -19.64
N THR A 349 -16.50 4.47 -18.39
CA THR A 349 -16.03 3.44 -17.46
C THR A 349 -17.12 2.42 -17.16
N ARG A 350 -18.35 2.87 -16.95
CA ARG A 350 -19.50 1.98 -16.75
C ARG A 350 -19.74 1.07 -17.95
N ASP A 351 -19.63 1.61 -19.16
CA ASP A 351 -19.78 0.85 -20.40
C ASP A 351 -18.65 -0.19 -20.54
N GLU A 352 -17.42 0.13 -20.13
CA GLU A 352 -16.32 -0.82 -20.09
C GLU A 352 -16.61 -1.99 -19.12
N LEU A 353 -17.16 -1.68 -17.94
CA LEU A 353 -17.55 -2.69 -16.96
C LEU A 353 -18.69 -3.59 -17.47
N MET A 354 -19.71 -2.98 -18.10
CA MET A 354 -20.89 -3.70 -18.59
C MET A 354 -20.65 -4.49 -19.87
N ASN A 355 -19.86 -3.95 -20.80
CA ASN A 355 -19.69 -4.52 -22.14
C ASN A 355 -18.42 -5.35 -22.28
N LYS A 356 -17.44 -5.20 -21.39
CA LYS A 356 -16.19 -5.97 -21.44
C LYS A 356 -15.95 -6.79 -20.18
N TRP A 357 -15.90 -6.16 -19.00
CA TRP A 357 -15.55 -6.88 -17.77
C TRP A 357 -16.56 -7.98 -17.39
N LEU A 358 -17.84 -7.64 -17.28
CA LEU A 358 -18.89 -8.61 -16.93
C LEU A 358 -19.03 -9.75 -17.97
N PRO A 359 -19.10 -9.47 -19.29
CA PRO A 359 -19.14 -10.52 -20.30
C PRO A 359 -17.88 -11.40 -20.30
N HIS A 360 -16.70 -10.82 -20.08
CA HIS A 360 -15.48 -11.61 -19.97
C HIS A 360 -15.51 -12.53 -18.74
N CYS A 361 -15.95 -12.03 -17.59
CA CYS A 361 -16.16 -12.86 -16.40
C CYS A 361 -17.13 -14.02 -16.69
N ALA A 362 -18.27 -13.74 -17.33
CA ALA A 362 -19.23 -14.79 -17.72
C ALA A 362 -18.60 -15.81 -18.67
N SER A 363 -17.78 -15.36 -19.63
CA SER A 363 -17.08 -16.27 -20.56
C SER A 363 -16.13 -17.24 -19.87
N LEU A 364 -15.54 -16.88 -18.72
CA LEU A 364 -14.71 -17.79 -17.92
C LEU A 364 -15.54 -18.95 -17.37
N PHE A 365 -16.76 -18.70 -16.87
CA PHE A 365 -17.65 -19.76 -16.39
C PHE A 365 -18.09 -20.70 -17.51
N VAL A 366 -18.27 -20.18 -18.72
CA VAL A 366 -18.62 -20.99 -19.91
C VAL A 366 -17.45 -21.83 -20.40
N THR A 367 -16.24 -21.26 -20.40
CA THR A 367 -15.01 -21.92 -20.87
C THR A 367 -14.55 -23.00 -19.90
N PHE A 368 -14.62 -22.72 -18.60
CA PHE A 368 -14.08 -23.59 -17.55
C PHE A 368 -15.20 -24.27 -16.73
N LYS A 369 -16.26 -24.74 -17.41
CA LYS A 369 -17.41 -25.41 -16.76
C LYS A 369 -17.00 -26.55 -15.83
N GLU A 370 -16.02 -27.34 -16.24
CA GLU A 370 -15.51 -28.49 -15.47
C GLU A 370 -14.90 -28.10 -14.11
N LEU A 371 -14.49 -26.84 -13.91
CA LEU A 371 -13.87 -26.37 -12.67
C LEU A 371 -14.87 -25.98 -11.58
N TRP A 372 -16.14 -25.79 -11.92
CA TRP A 372 -17.17 -25.34 -10.96
C TRP A 372 -18.43 -26.20 -10.99
N LEU A 373 -18.80 -26.77 -12.14
CA LEU A 373 -19.99 -27.60 -12.29
C LEU A 373 -19.99 -28.85 -11.39
N PRO A 374 -18.86 -29.54 -11.12
CA PRO A 374 -18.84 -30.67 -10.18
C PRO A 374 -19.14 -30.30 -8.72
N PHE A 375 -18.99 -29.02 -8.35
CA PHE A 375 -19.33 -28.50 -7.03
C PHE A 375 -20.82 -28.15 -6.90
N VAL A 376 -21.60 -28.36 -7.97
CA VAL A 376 -23.06 -28.32 -7.97
C VAL A 376 -23.57 -29.72 -7.59
N PRO A 377 -24.19 -29.89 -6.40
CA PRO A 377 -24.76 -31.16 -5.98
C PRO A 377 -25.73 -31.74 -7.02
N ARG A 378 -25.82 -33.07 -7.08
CA ARG A 378 -26.66 -33.80 -8.04
C ARG A 378 -28.14 -33.86 -7.65
N SER A 379 -28.49 -33.47 -6.42
CA SER A 379 -29.88 -33.43 -5.93
C SER A 379 -30.43 -32.00 -6.02
N GLU A 380 -31.65 -31.79 -6.55
CA GLU A 380 -32.19 -30.44 -6.82
C GLU A 380 -32.22 -29.51 -5.59
N ARG A 381 -32.45 -30.06 -4.39
CA ARG A 381 -32.51 -29.27 -3.14
C ARG A 381 -31.15 -28.85 -2.61
N GLU A 382 -30.14 -29.72 -2.64
CA GLU A 382 -28.78 -29.38 -2.22
C GLU A 382 -28.05 -28.59 -3.32
N ALA A 383 -28.38 -28.85 -4.60
CA ALA A 383 -27.86 -28.15 -5.76
C ALA A 383 -28.10 -26.64 -5.66
N SER A 384 -29.33 -26.27 -5.31
CA SER A 384 -29.75 -24.87 -5.21
C SER A 384 -28.95 -24.10 -4.15
N VAL A 385 -28.68 -24.70 -2.98
CA VAL A 385 -27.97 -24.04 -1.86
C VAL A 385 -26.47 -23.92 -2.15
N SER A 386 -25.82 -24.98 -2.63
CA SER A 386 -24.37 -24.95 -2.92
C SER A 386 -24.04 -23.99 -4.07
N VAL A 387 -24.84 -24.01 -5.14
CA VAL A 387 -24.69 -23.08 -6.28
C VAL A 387 -24.85 -21.64 -5.83
N HIS A 388 -25.86 -21.37 -4.99
CA HIS A 388 -26.08 -20.04 -4.44
C HIS A 388 -24.88 -19.56 -3.61
N ASN A 389 -24.32 -20.42 -2.76
CA ASN A 389 -23.18 -20.05 -1.91
C ASN A 389 -21.89 -19.85 -2.72
N PHE A 390 -21.69 -20.66 -3.76
CA PHE A 390 -20.62 -20.47 -4.73
C PHE A 390 -20.72 -19.12 -5.44
N PHE A 391 -21.85 -18.81 -6.06
CA PHE A 391 -22.03 -17.51 -6.73
C PHE A 391 -22.06 -16.34 -5.75
N SER A 392 -22.42 -16.56 -4.48
CA SER A 392 -22.30 -15.53 -3.44
C SER A 392 -20.83 -15.22 -3.13
N CYS A 393 -19.94 -16.22 -3.14
CA CYS A 393 -18.50 -15.99 -3.06
C CYS A 393 -17.97 -15.24 -4.29
N VAL A 394 -18.43 -15.60 -5.49
CA VAL A 394 -18.08 -14.90 -6.75
C VAL A 394 -18.50 -13.44 -6.67
N ALA A 395 -19.74 -13.19 -6.26
CA ALA A 395 -20.28 -11.85 -6.12
C ALA A 395 -19.54 -11.06 -5.04
N ALA A 396 -19.13 -11.67 -3.94
CA ALA A 396 -18.31 -11.02 -2.92
C ALA A 396 -16.94 -10.58 -3.48
N LEU A 397 -16.27 -11.45 -4.25
CA LEU A 397 -15.01 -11.16 -4.92
C LEU A 397 -15.16 -9.99 -5.91
N MET A 398 -16.10 -10.10 -6.84
CA MET A 398 -16.35 -9.08 -7.87
C MET A 398 -16.85 -7.75 -7.26
N SER A 399 -17.62 -7.82 -6.17
CA SER A 399 -18.00 -6.63 -5.40
C SER A 399 -16.77 -5.97 -4.75
N GLY A 400 -15.82 -6.74 -4.22
CA GLY A 400 -14.55 -6.23 -3.70
C GLY A 400 -13.73 -5.51 -4.75
N GLN A 401 -13.66 -6.07 -5.96
CA GLN A 401 -13.02 -5.47 -7.14
C GLN A 401 -13.67 -4.13 -7.51
N LEU A 402 -14.99 -4.13 -7.71
CA LEU A 402 -15.77 -2.92 -8.01
C LEU A 402 -15.59 -1.85 -6.93
N ARG A 403 -15.71 -2.22 -5.65
CA ARG A 403 -15.49 -1.30 -4.52
C ARG A 403 -14.09 -0.71 -4.53
N SER A 404 -13.06 -1.50 -4.83
CA SER A 404 -11.70 -1.01 -4.97
C SER A 404 -11.56 0.02 -6.08
N LEU A 405 -12.24 -0.15 -7.22
CA LEU A 405 -12.25 0.83 -8.31
C LEU A 405 -12.92 2.14 -7.86
N VAL A 406 -14.08 2.07 -7.20
CA VAL A 406 -14.78 3.25 -6.69
C VAL A 406 -13.92 4.02 -5.70
N ILE A 407 -13.36 3.34 -4.68
CA ILE A 407 -12.55 3.97 -3.64
C ILE A 407 -11.32 4.66 -4.26
N ARG A 408 -10.61 3.99 -5.17
CA ARG A 408 -9.45 4.57 -5.85
C ARG A 408 -9.85 5.79 -6.69
N SER A 409 -10.97 5.73 -7.41
CA SER A 409 -11.45 6.88 -8.20
C SER A 409 -11.80 8.09 -7.32
N LEU A 410 -12.41 7.87 -6.15
CA LEU A 410 -12.69 8.95 -5.19
C LEU A 410 -11.38 9.54 -4.60
N GLN A 411 -10.40 8.68 -4.32
CA GLN A 411 -9.09 9.12 -3.84
C GLN A 411 -8.31 9.91 -4.89
N ASP A 412 -8.34 9.49 -6.15
CA ASP A 412 -7.68 10.17 -7.27
C ASP A 412 -8.33 11.55 -7.51
N LEU A 413 -9.67 11.66 -7.44
CA LEU A 413 -10.34 12.95 -7.51
C LEU A 413 -9.98 13.87 -6.34
N LEU A 414 -9.84 13.33 -5.12
CA LEU A 414 -9.34 14.11 -3.97
C LEU A 414 -7.88 14.52 -4.14
N LEU A 415 -7.02 13.65 -4.68
CA LEU A 415 -5.61 13.94 -4.97
C LEU A 415 -5.49 15.12 -5.93
N PHE A 416 -6.30 15.14 -6.98
CA PHE A 416 -6.41 16.29 -7.89
C PHE A 416 -6.67 17.61 -7.15
N PHE A 417 -7.59 17.63 -6.18
CA PHE A 417 -7.85 18.83 -5.38
C PHE A 417 -6.77 19.13 -4.34
N THR A 418 -5.97 18.14 -3.92
CA THR A 418 -4.94 18.32 -2.89
C THR A 418 -3.85 19.30 -3.32
N ILE A 419 -3.66 19.51 -4.63
CA ILE A 419 -2.79 20.56 -5.20
C ILE A 419 -3.13 21.96 -4.64
N TYR A 420 -4.39 22.20 -4.25
CA TYR A 420 -4.87 23.50 -3.75
C TYR A 420 -4.98 23.56 -2.22
N GLN A 421 -4.39 22.62 -1.48
CA GLN A 421 -4.60 22.49 -0.02
C GLN A 421 -4.16 23.71 0.82
N GLU A 422 -3.22 24.51 0.31
CA GLU A 422 -2.71 25.72 0.95
C GLU A 422 -3.70 26.90 0.86
N GLY A 423 -4.77 26.76 0.06
CA GLY A 423 -5.76 27.82 -0.15
C GLY A 423 -5.24 28.96 -1.03
N ASN A 424 -5.86 30.13 -0.88
CA ASN A 424 -5.53 31.30 -1.68
C ASN A 424 -5.64 32.63 -0.92
N ASP A 425 -5.27 32.62 0.36
CA ASP A 425 -5.12 33.85 1.11
C ASP A 425 -3.82 34.58 0.69
N PHE A 426 -3.94 35.49 -0.28
CA PHE A 426 -2.81 36.24 -0.82
C PHE A 426 -2.37 37.45 0.04
N GLY A 427 -2.96 37.68 1.21
CA GLY A 427 -2.66 38.86 2.04
C GLY A 427 -3.30 40.14 1.49
N GLU A 428 -2.55 41.25 1.50
CA GLU A 428 -3.06 42.60 1.16
C GLU A 428 -3.07 42.87 -0.36
N VAL A 429 -2.04 42.41 -1.07
CA VAL A 429 -1.85 42.72 -2.50
C VAL A 429 -1.92 41.42 -3.29
N PHE A 430 -2.74 41.43 -4.34
CA PHE A 430 -2.82 40.33 -5.29
C PHE A 430 -1.58 40.32 -6.20
N ASP A 431 -0.88 39.18 -6.22
CA ASP A 431 0.26 38.89 -7.10
C ASP A 431 -0.09 37.71 -8.00
N GLU A 432 -0.04 37.93 -9.32
CA GLU A 432 -0.35 36.93 -10.35
C GLU A 432 0.63 35.77 -10.36
N MET A 433 1.90 36.01 -10.01
CA MET A 433 2.95 34.99 -10.05
C MET A 433 2.87 34.02 -8.86
N ARG A 434 1.98 34.29 -7.89
CA ARG A 434 1.85 33.49 -6.67
C ARG A 434 1.13 32.16 -6.90
N TYR A 435 0.24 32.07 -7.89
CA TYR A 435 -0.58 30.88 -8.14
C TYR A 435 -0.36 30.37 -9.57
N VAL A 436 0.70 29.59 -9.75
CA VAL A 436 1.11 29.06 -11.07
C VAL A 436 0.43 27.75 -11.45
N GLN A 437 -0.25 27.07 -10.51
CA GLN A 437 -1.03 25.88 -10.84
C GLN A 437 -2.27 26.23 -11.71
N PRO A 438 -2.75 25.32 -12.59
CA PRO A 438 -3.99 25.53 -13.34
C PRO A 438 -5.19 25.79 -12.43
N GLN A 439 -6.12 26.66 -12.82
CA GLN A 439 -7.35 26.89 -12.05
C GLN A 439 -8.43 25.87 -12.44
N VAL A 440 -9.17 25.32 -11.49
CA VAL A 440 -10.19 24.30 -11.79
C VAL A 440 -11.47 24.93 -12.36
N LEU A 441 -12.00 25.94 -11.67
CA LEU A 441 -13.33 26.49 -11.93
C LEU A 441 -13.28 27.98 -12.29
N LEU A 442 -14.03 28.36 -13.32
CA LEU A 442 -14.28 29.76 -13.67
C LEU A 442 -15.46 30.32 -12.89
N ILE A 443 -15.24 31.42 -12.17
CA ILE A 443 -16.30 32.18 -11.46
C ILE A 443 -16.36 33.58 -12.05
N LYS A 444 -17.56 34.03 -12.43
CA LYS A 444 -17.80 35.39 -12.96
C LYS A 444 -18.23 36.33 -11.85
N LEU A 445 -17.81 37.59 -11.95
CA LEU A 445 -18.35 38.69 -11.16
C LEU A 445 -19.45 39.40 -11.96
N GLU A 446 -20.60 39.57 -11.33
CA GLU A 446 -21.75 40.28 -11.90
C GLU A 446 -22.31 41.30 -10.90
N VAL A 447 -22.96 42.34 -11.42
CA VAL A 447 -23.61 43.38 -10.61
C VAL A 447 -25.05 42.96 -10.31
N GLU A 448 -25.38 42.84 -9.03
CA GLU A 448 -26.75 42.71 -8.52
C GLU A 448 -26.96 43.87 -7.55
N GLU A 449 -27.41 45.03 -8.07
CA GLU A 449 -27.41 46.31 -7.35
C GLU A 449 -27.98 46.18 -5.91
N PRO A 450 -27.27 46.67 -4.87
CA PRO A 450 -26.02 47.45 -4.91
C PRO A 450 -24.74 46.62 -4.67
N ARG A 451 -24.74 45.31 -4.98
CA ARG A 451 -23.66 44.38 -4.59
C ARG A 451 -23.05 43.67 -5.80
N ILE A 452 -21.79 43.27 -5.65
CA ILE A 452 -21.11 42.38 -6.59
C ILE A 452 -21.34 40.95 -6.12
N VAL A 453 -21.81 40.09 -7.01
CA VAL A 453 -22.10 38.67 -6.72
C VAL A 453 -21.21 37.75 -7.55
N PHE A 454 -20.95 36.55 -7.02
CA PHE A 454 -20.24 35.50 -7.72
C PHE A 454 -21.23 34.62 -8.48
N ARG A 455 -20.97 34.37 -9.76
CA ARG A 455 -21.77 33.51 -10.63
C ARG A 455 -20.89 32.45 -11.30
N PRO A 456 -21.05 31.16 -10.97
CA PRO A 456 -21.89 30.62 -9.90
C PRO A 456 -21.42 31.06 -8.49
N SER A 457 -22.30 30.94 -7.51
CA SER A 457 -21.97 31.13 -6.09
C SER A 457 -21.04 30.03 -5.57
N PHE A 458 -20.36 30.26 -4.44
CA PHE A 458 -19.51 29.22 -3.84
C PHE A 458 -20.30 27.97 -3.42
N GLN A 459 -21.58 28.12 -3.07
CA GLN A 459 -22.43 26.97 -2.73
C GLN A 459 -22.68 26.12 -3.98
N GLU A 460 -23.05 26.74 -5.10
CA GLU A 460 -23.22 26.05 -6.39
C GLU A 460 -21.91 25.41 -6.88
N CYS A 461 -20.77 26.07 -6.69
CA CYS A 461 -19.45 25.50 -6.99
C CYS A 461 -19.14 24.25 -6.15
N TRP A 462 -19.44 24.29 -4.84
CA TRP A 462 -19.24 23.13 -3.97
C TRP A 462 -20.18 21.99 -4.35
N GLU A 463 -21.45 22.30 -4.63
CA GLU A 463 -22.43 21.30 -5.07
C GLU A 463 -22.00 20.63 -6.37
N LEU A 464 -21.41 21.37 -7.31
CA LEU A 464 -20.83 20.82 -8.54
C LEU A 464 -19.73 19.79 -8.23
N ILE A 465 -18.75 20.15 -7.38
CA ILE A 465 -17.66 19.24 -6.99
C ILE A 465 -18.21 18.04 -6.23
N HIS A 466 -19.15 18.26 -5.31
CA HIS A 466 -19.81 17.19 -4.56
C HIS A 466 -20.57 16.23 -5.49
N ARG A 467 -21.29 16.75 -6.49
CA ARG A 467 -21.96 15.95 -7.52
C ARG A 467 -20.98 15.08 -8.30
N ALA A 468 -19.75 15.55 -8.56
CA ALA A 468 -18.72 14.72 -9.20
C ALA A 468 -18.36 13.47 -8.36
N PHE A 469 -18.17 13.63 -7.04
CA PHE A 469 -17.96 12.47 -6.15
C PHE A 469 -19.18 11.54 -6.13
N MET A 470 -20.40 12.09 -6.12
CA MET A 470 -21.62 11.28 -6.13
C MET A 470 -21.82 10.54 -7.45
N GLU A 471 -21.45 11.15 -8.58
CA GLU A 471 -21.58 10.53 -9.90
C GLU A 471 -20.67 9.31 -10.04
N ILE A 472 -19.47 9.33 -9.43
CA ILE A 472 -18.59 8.16 -9.34
C ILE A 472 -19.30 7.00 -8.62
N ILE A 473 -19.90 7.28 -7.45
CA ILE A 473 -20.57 6.26 -6.63
C ILE A 473 -21.78 5.70 -7.37
N LYS A 474 -22.65 6.58 -7.88
CA LYS A 474 -23.85 6.25 -8.64
C LYS A 474 -23.53 5.43 -9.89
N SER A 475 -22.45 5.74 -10.58
CA SER A 475 -22.05 5.03 -11.80
C SER A 475 -21.67 3.56 -11.57
N ALA A 476 -21.28 3.21 -10.35
CA ALA A 476 -20.99 1.84 -9.94
C ALA A 476 -22.23 1.06 -9.46
N GLU A 477 -23.38 1.71 -9.29
CA GLU A 477 -24.59 1.05 -8.81
C GLU A 477 -25.25 0.20 -9.90
N LYS A 478 -26.08 -0.76 -9.48
CA LYS A 478 -26.90 -1.61 -10.36
C LYS A 478 -26.11 -2.37 -11.44
N LEU A 479 -24.86 -2.71 -11.17
CA LEU A 479 -24.13 -3.71 -11.97
C LEU A 479 -24.60 -5.09 -11.55
N LEU A 480 -25.03 -5.90 -12.51
CA LEU A 480 -25.56 -7.24 -12.26
C LEU A 480 -24.45 -8.19 -11.79
N ARG A 481 -24.81 -9.18 -10.98
CA ARG A 481 -23.92 -10.29 -10.68
C ARG A 481 -23.74 -11.16 -11.93
N VAL A 482 -22.60 -11.82 -12.05
CA VAL A 482 -22.23 -12.57 -13.26
C VAL A 482 -23.20 -13.71 -13.58
N GLU A 483 -23.82 -14.33 -12.57
CA GLU A 483 -24.81 -15.38 -12.78
C GLU A 483 -26.08 -14.91 -13.50
N CYS A 484 -26.42 -13.61 -13.45
CA CYS A 484 -27.53 -13.07 -14.24
C CYS A 484 -27.23 -13.10 -15.75
N ASN A 485 -25.95 -13.13 -16.13
CA ASN A 485 -25.53 -13.30 -17.52
C ASN A 485 -25.44 -14.78 -17.91
N LEU A 486 -25.28 -15.68 -16.93
CA LEU A 486 -25.15 -17.12 -17.16
C LEU A 486 -26.51 -17.83 -17.18
N PHE A 487 -27.46 -17.38 -16.36
CA PHE A 487 -28.77 -18.00 -16.16
C PHE A 487 -29.86 -16.96 -16.39
N PRO A 488 -30.57 -17.00 -17.54
CA PRO A 488 -31.64 -16.06 -17.85
C PRO A 488 -32.78 -16.05 -16.83
N GLU A 489 -32.97 -17.14 -16.08
CA GLU A 489 -33.99 -17.23 -15.02
C GLU A 489 -33.64 -16.40 -13.78
N ILE A 490 -32.36 -16.08 -13.57
CA ILE A 490 -31.87 -15.32 -12.43
C ILE A 490 -31.73 -13.86 -12.83
N ASN A 491 -32.57 -13.00 -12.27
CA ASN A 491 -32.53 -11.56 -12.51
C ASN A 491 -32.49 -10.77 -11.19
N ASN A 492 -32.27 -9.46 -11.31
CA ASN A 492 -32.34 -8.51 -10.18
C ASN A 492 -31.35 -8.75 -9.04
N LEU A 493 -30.23 -9.44 -9.27
CA LEU A 493 -29.15 -9.53 -8.31
C LEU A 493 -27.98 -8.64 -8.73
N TYR A 494 -27.54 -7.78 -7.81
CA TYR A 494 -26.54 -6.75 -8.08
C TYR A 494 -25.28 -6.95 -7.25
N LEU A 495 -24.14 -6.55 -7.82
CA LEU A 495 -22.89 -6.41 -7.09
C LEU A 495 -23.01 -5.31 -6.05
N ARG A 496 -22.36 -5.51 -4.90
CA ARG A 496 -22.32 -4.52 -3.82
C ARG A 496 -21.22 -3.52 -4.13
N THR A 497 -21.57 -2.24 -4.17
CA THR A 497 -20.61 -1.15 -4.34
C THR A 497 -20.49 -0.31 -3.06
N VAL A 498 -19.79 0.80 -3.13
CA VAL A 498 -19.59 1.77 -2.05
C VAL A 498 -20.85 2.62 -1.86
N SER A 499 -21.23 2.90 -0.61
CA SER A 499 -22.33 3.82 -0.28
C SER A 499 -21.80 5.21 0.12
N PRO A 500 -22.52 6.31 -0.19
CA PRO A 500 -22.17 7.66 0.27
C PRO A 500 -22.13 7.81 1.80
N HIS A 501 -22.75 6.88 2.54
CA HIS A 501 -22.84 6.95 3.99
C HIS A 501 -21.68 6.30 4.74
N GLU A 502 -20.79 5.58 4.03
CA GLU A 502 -19.59 4.96 4.62
C GLU A 502 -18.64 6.02 5.18
N SER A 503 -18.00 5.73 6.31
CA SER A 503 -17.09 6.67 6.98
C SER A 503 -15.94 7.10 6.07
N LEU A 504 -15.30 6.15 5.40
CA LEU A 504 -14.20 6.42 4.47
C LEU A 504 -14.59 7.42 3.36
N VAL A 505 -15.80 7.31 2.81
CA VAL A 505 -16.30 8.21 1.77
C VAL A 505 -16.53 9.61 2.33
N LYS A 506 -17.15 9.69 3.50
CA LYS A 506 -17.36 10.97 4.19
C LYS A 506 -16.03 11.66 4.48
N ASP A 507 -15.02 10.92 4.93
CA ASP A 507 -13.70 11.47 5.23
C ASP A 507 -13.02 12.05 3.97
N ILE A 508 -13.13 11.33 2.83
CA ILE A 508 -12.61 11.82 1.54
C ILE A 508 -13.32 13.11 1.12
N ILE A 509 -14.65 13.14 1.15
CA ILE A 509 -15.45 14.30 0.72
C ILE A 509 -15.24 15.48 1.67
N ASN A 510 -15.17 15.25 2.98
CA ASN A 510 -14.92 16.30 3.97
C ASN A 510 -13.54 16.93 3.76
N LYS A 511 -12.50 16.13 3.48
CA LYS A 511 -11.18 16.66 3.16
C LYS A 511 -11.19 17.53 1.88
N ALA A 512 -11.91 17.10 0.84
CA ALA A 512 -12.10 17.93 -0.36
C ALA A 512 -12.86 19.23 -0.04
N LYS A 513 -13.86 19.16 0.84
CA LYS A 513 -14.62 20.33 1.32
C LYS A 513 -13.73 21.32 2.05
N ASP A 514 -12.86 20.85 2.93
CA ASP A 514 -11.94 21.72 3.67
C ASP A 514 -10.98 22.45 2.73
N ILE A 515 -10.43 21.75 1.74
CA ILE A 515 -9.59 22.35 0.69
C ILE A 515 -10.38 23.41 -0.09
N PHE A 516 -11.61 23.11 -0.50
CA PHE A 516 -12.47 24.05 -1.20
C PHE A 516 -12.69 25.34 -0.38
N HIS A 517 -13.02 25.22 0.92
CA HIS A 517 -13.30 26.37 1.78
C HIS A 517 -12.09 27.30 1.92
N LYS A 518 -10.88 26.74 2.08
CA LYS A 518 -9.62 27.50 2.11
C LYS A 518 -9.39 28.31 0.82
N ASN A 519 -9.91 27.83 -0.31
CA ASN A 519 -9.80 28.51 -1.60
C ASN A 519 -10.92 29.55 -1.85
N THR A 520 -11.93 29.67 -0.98
CA THR A 520 -12.96 30.73 -1.15
C THR A 520 -12.50 32.10 -0.65
N VAL A 521 -11.39 32.16 0.09
CA VAL A 521 -10.91 33.37 0.77
C VAL A 521 -10.39 34.39 -0.24
N GLY A 522 -9.56 33.95 -1.20
CA GLY A 522 -8.96 34.79 -2.24
C GLY A 522 -9.99 35.56 -3.06
N PRO A 523 -10.97 34.89 -3.71
CA PRO A 523 -12.03 35.58 -4.47
C PRO A 523 -12.80 36.61 -3.66
N LYS A 524 -13.11 36.32 -2.39
CA LYS A 524 -13.77 37.28 -1.50
C LYS A 524 -12.88 38.48 -1.19
N LYS A 525 -11.59 38.27 -0.93
CA LYS A 525 -10.62 39.35 -0.73
C LYS A 525 -10.42 40.19 -1.99
N TYR A 526 -10.46 39.57 -3.17
CA TYR A 526 -10.29 40.27 -4.44
C TYR A 526 -11.37 41.35 -4.69
N LEU A 527 -12.57 41.20 -4.10
CA LEU A 527 -13.59 42.24 -4.14
C LEU A 527 -13.14 43.57 -3.53
N ASN A 528 -12.11 43.57 -2.67
CA ASN A 528 -11.53 44.80 -2.11
C ASN A 528 -11.01 45.75 -3.20
N VAL A 529 -10.55 45.21 -4.34
CA VAL A 529 -10.14 46.01 -5.51
C VAL A 529 -11.29 46.91 -6.01
N TYR A 530 -12.53 46.46 -5.87
CA TYR A 530 -13.72 47.16 -6.34
C TYR A 530 -14.36 48.10 -5.32
N THR A 531 -13.93 48.06 -4.06
CA THR A 531 -14.52 48.89 -2.99
C THR A 531 -14.42 50.39 -3.26
N LYS A 532 -13.38 50.82 -3.98
CA LYS A 532 -13.20 52.20 -4.45
C LYS A 532 -14.36 52.68 -5.34
N TYR A 533 -15.04 51.77 -6.02
CA TYR A 533 -16.11 52.06 -6.98
C TYR A 533 -17.51 51.84 -6.42
N ASN A 534 -17.65 51.56 -5.12
CA ASN A 534 -18.93 51.29 -4.48
C ASN A 534 -19.97 52.42 -4.67
N SER A 535 -19.51 53.67 -4.82
CA SER A 535 -20.40 54.82 -5.10
C SER A 535 -21.17 54.70 -6.41
N LEU A 536 -20.65 53.93 -7.38
CA LEU A 536 -21.33 53.64 -8.64
C LEU A 536 -22.44 52.59 -8.46
N LEU A 537 -22.28 51.69 -7.49
CA LEU A 537 -23.18 50.57 -7.23
C LEU A 537 -24.33 50.95 -6.27
N ASP A 538 -24.06 51.81 -5.28
CA ASP A 538 -25.03 52.19 -4.24
C ASP A 538 -25.87 53.42 -4.59
N ASN A 539 -25.87 53.84 -5.86
CA ASN A 539 -26.54 55.03 -6.39
C ASN A 539 -26.08 56.37 -5.77
N LYS A 540 -25.07 56.42 -4.89
CA LYS A 540 -24.57 57.70 -4.33
C LYS A 540 -23.96 58.60 -5.39
N ALA A 541 -23.25 58.04 -6.36
CA ALA A 541 -22.69 58.82 -7.47
C ALA A 541 -23.79 59.49 -8.31
N LYS A 542 -24.93 58.81 -8.49
CA LYS A 542 -26.10 59.37 -9.17
C LYS A 542 -26.72 60.51 -8.35
N GLN A 543 -26.88 60.33 -7.05
CA GLN A 543 -27.39 61.36 -6.14
C GLN A 543 -26.49 62.60 -6.09
N ASP A 544 -25.17 62.40 -6.01
CA ASP A 544 -24.17 63.47 -6.05
C ASP A 544 -24.22 64.27 -7.37
N ILE A 545 -24.43 63.61 -8.51
CA ILE A 545 -24.65 64.29 -9.79
C ILE A 545 -25.98 65.05 -9.81
N THR A 546 -27.06 64.47 -9.29
CA THR A 546 -28.35 65.16 -9.22
C THR A 546 -28.26 66.42 -8.35
N ALA A 547 -27.65 66.34 -7.17
CA ALA A 547 -27.41 67.49 -6.31
C ALA A 547 -26.56 68.57 -7.00
N PHE A 548 -25.48 68.17 -7.69
CA PHE A 548 -24.66 69.08 -8.50
C PHE A 548 -25.46 69.76 -9.63
N LEU A 549 -26.45 69.09 -10.22
CA LEU A 549 -27.28 69.70 -11.27
C LEU A 549 -28.31 70.71 -10.73
N GLU A 550 -28.72 70.59 -9.47
CA GLU A 550 -29.62 71.52 -8.78
C GLU A 550 -28.90 72.81 -8.34
N GLU A 551 -27.60 72.73 -8.09
CA GLU A 551 -26.76 73.87 -7.72
C GLU A 551 -26.29 74.72 -8.93
N LYS A 552 -25.92 75.99 -8.67
CA LYS A 552 -25.37 76.88 -9.69
C LYS A 552 -23.85 76.73 -9.77
N HIS A 553 -23.36 76.14 -10.86
CA HIS A 553 -21.92 75.98 -11.12
C HIS A 553 -21.44 76.71 -12.38
N SER A 554 -20.15 77.04 -12.42
CA SER A 554 -19.47 77.60 -13.60
C SER A 554 -19.24 76.52 -14.67
N LEU A 555 -19.00 76.94 -15.92
CA LEU A 555 -18.68 76.03 -17.02
C LEU A 555 -17.41 75.21 -16.73
N GLU A 556 -16.42 75.81 -16.06
CA GLU A 556 -15.22 75.13 -15.58
C GLU A 556 -15.53 74.03 -14.54
N GLY A 557 -16.54 74.25 -13.67
CA GLY A 557 -17.02 73.24 -12.72
C GLY A 557 -17.63 72.01 -13.41
N PHE A 558 -18.40 72.23 -14.49
CA PHE A 558 -18.90 71.13 -15.33
C PHE A 558 -17.76 70.35 -16.00
N THR A 559 -16.75 71.05 -16.53
CA THR A 559 -15.56 70.43 -17.13
C THR A 559 -14.83 69.54 -16.13
N LYS A 560 -14.53 70.06 -14.92
CA LYS A 560 -13.85 69.29 -13.86
C LYS A 560 -14.64 68.05 -13.44
N LYS A 561 -15.97 68.15 -13.31
CA LYS A 561 -16.81 66.99 -12.96
C LYS A 561 -16.80 65.92 -14.05
N ILE A 562 -16.88 66.32 -15.32
CA ILE A 562 -16.80 65.41 -16.47
C ILE A 562 -15.42 64.76 -16.56
N GLU A 563 -14.34 65.51 -16.33
CA GLU A 563 -12.97 64.99 -16.29
C GLU A 563 -12.79 63.95 -15.18
N GLY A 564 -13.36 64.19 -13.99
CA GLY A 564 -13.37 63.21 -12.90
C GLY A 564 -14.06 61.89 -13.27
N ILE A 565 -15.21 61.94 -13.95
CA ILE A 565 -15.91 60.74 -14.43
C ILE A 565 -15.12 60.03 -15.53
N ASN A 566 -14.52 60.77 -16.47
CA ASN A 566 -13.66 60.18 -17.51
C ASN A 566 -12.42 59.51 -16.91
N HIS A 567 -11.83 60.10 -15.86
CA HIS A 567 -10.73 59.49 -15.12
C HIS A 567 -11.18 58.18 -14.46
N LEU A 568 -12.33 58.18 -13.79
CA LEU A 568 -12.92 57.00 -13.17
C LEU A 568 -13.15 55.88 -14.20
N TRP A 569 -13.73 56.20 -15.35
CA TRP A 569 -13.95 55.26 -16.45
C TRP A 569 -12.64 54.64 -16.94
N ARG A 570 -11.59 55.46 -17.16
CA ARG A 570 -10.28 54.96 -17.59
C ARG A 570 -9.65 54.04 -16.56
N GLU A 571 -9.79 54.37 -15.28
CA GLU A 571 -9.28 53.54 -14.19
C GLU A 571 -9.96 52.16 -14.16
N ILE A 572 -11.28 52.11 -14.33
CA ILE A 572 -12.05 50.86 -14.40
C ILE A 572 -11.70 50.05 -15.65
N ALA A 573 -11.55 50.71 -16.80
CA ALA A 573 -11.19 50.06 -18.06
C ALA A 573 -9.78 49.43 -18.03
N LEU A 574 -8.90 49.90 -17.15
CA LEU A 574 -7.56 49.35 -16.93
C LEU A 574 -7.54 48.19 -15.91
N LEU A 575 -8.67 47.90 -15.24
CA LEU A 575 -8.75 46.78 -14.31
C LEU A 575 -8.64 45.44 -15.05
N ARG A 576 -8.15 44.44 -14.34
CA ARG A 576 -7.96 43.08 -14.86
C ARG A 576 -9.30 42.46 -15.28
N ILE A 577 -9.28 41.76 -16.41
CA ILE A 577 -10.42 40.97 -16.90
C ILE A 577 -10.49 39.62 -16.17
N THR A 578 -9.33 38.99 -15.91
CA THR A 578 -9.23 37.73 -15.19
C THR A 578 -8.23 37.82 -14.04
N ALA A 579 -8.49 37.06 -12.97
CA ALA A 579 -7.57 36.91 -11.83
C ALA A 579 -7.43 35.42 -11.46
N PRO A 580 -6.25 34.80 -11.66
CA PRO A 580 -5.98 33.43 -11.23
C PRO A 580 -5.79 33.37 -9.71
N LEU A 581 -6.66 32.62 -9.03
CA LEU A 581 -6.75 32.53 -7.56
C LEU A 581 -6.69 31.07 -7.11
N SER A 582 -5.57 30.40 -7.39
CA SER A 582 -5.32 28.99 -7.05
C SER A 582 -6.36 28.06 -7.70
N MET A 583 -7.36 27.58 -6.95
CA MET A 583 -8.43 26.72 -7.45
C MET A 583 -9.41 27.43 -8.39
N PHE A 584 -9.58 28.75 -8.26
CA PHE A 584 -10.56 29.52 -9.01
C PHE A 584 -9.90 30.48 -9.99
N CYS A 585 -10.48 30.63 -11.17
CA CYS A 585 -10.21 31.76 -12.06
C CYS A 585 -11.39 32.73 -11.96
N LEU A 586 -11.13 33.95 -11.52
CA LEU A 586 -12.17 34.98 -11.40
C LEU A 586 -12.25 35.80 -12.68
N TYR A 587 -13.41 35.86 -13.31
CA TYR A 587 -13.68 36.67 -14.49
C TYR A 587 -14.46 37.92 -14.10
N ALA A 588 -13.80 39.08 -14.21
CA ALA A 588 -14.36 40.38 -13.89
C ALA A 588 -14.71 41.21 -15.14
N GLY A 589 -14.53 40.67 -16.35
CA GLY A 589 -14.77 41.41 -17.60
C GLY A 589 -16.16 42.04 -17.68
N LYS A 590 -17.21 41.28 -17.33
CA LYS A 590 -18.59 41.79 -17.35
C LYS A 590 -18.83 42.87 -16.29
N LEU A 591 -18.34 42.67 -15.08
CA LEU A 591 -18.37 43.68 -14.02
C LEU A 591 -17.68 44.99 -14.45
N ASN A 592 -16.49 44.91 -15.06
CA ASN A 592 -15.76 46.09 -15.51
C ASN A 592 -16.54 46.84 -16.61
N GLU A 593 -17.12 46.11 -17.56
CA GLU A 593 -18.00 46.67 -18.60
C GLU A 593 -19.20 47.38 -17.99
N ASP A 594 -19.92 46.73 -17.08
CA ASP A 594 -21.11 47.30 -16.44
C ASP A 594 -20.76 48.59 -15.67
N LEU A 595 -19.64 48.59 -14.91
CA LEU A 595 -19.17 49.78 -14.19
C LEU A 595 -18.77 50.93 -15.12
N CYS A 596 -18.13 50.63 -16.26
CA CYS A 596 -17.85 51.61 -17.30
C CYS A 596 -19.14 52.20 -17.89
N ASP A 597 -20.13 51.37 -18.19
CA ASP A 597 -21.44 51.81 -18.68
C ASP A 597 -22.16 52.72 -17.68
N TYR A 598 -22.05 52.44 -16.38
CA TYR A 598 -22.57 53.34 -15.33
C TYR A 598 -21.87 54.70 -15.36
N ALA A 599 -20.54 54.72 -15.46
CA ALA A 599 -19.78 55.97 -15.55
C ALA A 599 -20.16 56.78 -16.81
N GLU A 600 -20.41 56.12 -17.94
CA GLU A 600 -20.90 56.78 -19.16
C GLU A 600 -22.30 57.37 -18.98
N LYS A 601 -23.24 56.63 -18.38
CA LYS A 601 -24.59 57.15 -18.07
C LYS A 601 -24.54 58.40 -17.19
N LEU A 602 -23.64 58.41 -16.20
CA LEU A 602 -23.42 59.57 -15.32
C LEU A 602 -22.86 60.78 -16.09
N LYS A 603 -21.91 60.56 -17.01
CA LYS A 603 -21.38 61.60 -17.89
C LYS A 603 -22.46 62.18 -18.82
N ASP A 604 -23.32 61.33 -19.37
CA ASP A 604 -24.43 61.75 -20.23
C ASP A 604 -25.48 62.60 -19.48
N MET A 605 -25.74 62.27 -18.21
CA MET A 605 -26.60 63.08 -17.34
C MET A 605 -26.07 64.50 -17.16
N ILE A 606 -24.76 64.71 -17.08
CA ILE A 606 -24.14 66.03 -16.96
C ILE A 606 -24.02 66.75 -18.31
N SER A 607 -23.77 66.00 -19.38
CA SER A 607 -23.51 66.55 -20.71
C SER A 607 -24.76 67.13 -21.40
N LYS A 608 -25.95 66.57 -21.12
CA LYS A 608 -27.20 67.06 -21.71
C LYS A 608 -27.59 68.48 -21.23
N PRO A 609 -27.62 68.78 -19.92
CA PRO A 609 -27.93 70.13 -19.41
C PRO A 609 -26.88 71.18 -19.75
N SER A 610 -25.59 70.80 -19.78
CA SER A 610 -24.50 71.74 -20.10
C SER A 610 -24.54 72.18 -21.57
N ARG A 611 -24.84 71.26 -22.50
CA ARG A 611 -25.09 71.59 -23.92
C ARG A 611 -26.30 72.50 -24.10
N LEU A 612 -27.40 72.25 -23.37
CA LEU A 612 -28.59 73.12 -23.38
C LEU A 612 -28.29 74.53 -22.85
N LYS A 613 -27.51 74.64 -21.76
CA LYS A 613 -27.06 75.95 -21.22
C LYS A 613 -26.12 76.67 -22.18
N MET A 614 -25.17 75.98 -22.82
CA MET A 614 -24.31 76.57 -23.86
C MET A 614 -25.10 77.05 -25.08
N SER A 615 -26.04 76.24 -25.59
CA SER A 615 -26.89 76.65 -26.71
C SER A 615 -27.74 77.87 -26.36
N HIS A 616 -28.32 77.93 -25.16
CA HIS A 616 -29.03 79.13 -24.68
C HIS A 616 -28.10 80.34 -24.56
N MET A 617 -26.90 80.17 -24.00
CA MET A 617 -25.95 81.27 -23.84
C MET A 617 -25.42 81.78 -25.18
N CYS A 618 -25.19 80.90 -26.17
CA CYS A 618 -24.86 81.28 -27.54
C CYS A 618 -26.01 82.03 -28.22
N VAL A 619 -27.26 81.61 -28.03
CA VAL A 619 -28.44 82.32 -28.55
C VAL A 619 -28.56 83.70 -27.91
N VAL A 620 -28.38 83.80 -26.59
CA VAL A 620 -28.43 85.07 -25.86
C VAL A 620 -27.27 86.00 -26.25
N LEU A 621 -26.04 85.48 -26.42
CA LEU A 621 -24.89 86.26 -26.90
C LEU A 621 -25.05 86.67 -28.36
N PHE A 622 -25.64 85.83 -29.20
CA PHE A 622 -25.97 86.18 -30.58
C PHE A 622 -27.06 87.25 -30.66
N GLN A 623 -28.08 87.17 -29.80
CA GLN A 623 -29.13 88.20 -29.66
C GLN A 623 -28.58 89.51 -29.07
N ALA A 624 -27.72 89.44 -28.06
CA ALA A 624 -27.02 90.60 -27.49
C ALA A 624 -26.06 91.21 -28.51
N GLY A 625 -25.34 90.40 -29.28
CA GLY A 625 -24.49 90.84 -30.38
C GLY A 625 -25.30 91.56 -31.46
N ARG A 626 -26.46 91.02 -31.85
CA ARG A 626 -27.40 91.73 -32.75
C ARG A 626 -27.91 93.03 -32.14
N TYR A 627 -28.27 93.04 -30.86
CA TYR A 627 -28.72 94.25 -30.16
C TYR A 627 -27.63 95.35 -30.15
N TRP A 628 -26.38 94.99 -29.82
CA TRP A 628 -25.23 95.90 -29.88
C TRP A 628 -24.90 96.35 -31.31
N GLN A 629 -25.02 95.48 -32.30
CA GLN A 629 -24.84 95.82 -33.72
C GLN A 629 -25.92 96.80 -34.21
N THR A 630 -27.15 96.69 -33.69
CA THR A 630 -28.25 97.62 -34.00
C THR A 630 -28.08 98.97 -33.29
N GLN A 631 -27.56 98.98 -32.06
CA GLN A 631 -27.21 100.20 -31.31
C GLN A 631 -26.02 100.94 -31.93
N ILE A 632 -24.95 100.23 -32.33
CA ILE A 632 -23.80 100.82 -33.02
C ILE A 632 -24.21 101.42 -34.39
N SER A 633 -25.15 100.78 -35.09
CA SER A 633 -25.68 101.29 -36.35
C SER A 633 -26.61 102.51 -36.19
N GLN A 634 -27.10 102.82 -34.98
CA GLN A 634 -27.87 104.02 -34.67
C GLN A 634 -27.01 105.22 -34.25
N TYR A 635 -25.76 105.00 -33.85
CA TYR A 635 -24.82 106.07 -33.45
C TYR A 635 -23.74 106.39 -34.50
N LEU A 636 -23.70 105.67 -35.62
CA LEU A 636 -22.82 105.97 -36.76
C LEU A 636 -23.57 106.82 -37.80
N SER A 637 -23.18 108.10 -37.87
CA SER A 637 -23.56 109.08 -38.91
C SER A 637 -23.24 108.57 -40.33
N PRO A 638 -24.03 108.90 -41.37
CA PRO A 638 -23.93 108.32 -42.71
C PRO A 638 -22.78 108.87 -43.56
N ASN A 639 -21.56 108.93 -43.02
CA ASN A 639 -20.37 109.31 -43.79
C ASN A 639 -19.10 108.60 -43.29
N THR A 640 -19.03 107.29 -43.49
CA THR A 640 -17.77 106.55 -43.74
C THR A 640 -18.09 105.14 -44.18
N SER A 641 -18.51 105.00 -45.43
CA SER A 641 -18.56 103.70 -46.11
C SER A 641 -17.19 103.43 -46.73
N TYR A 642 -16.20 103.08 -45.90
CA TYR A 642 -14.99 102.37 -46.33
C TYR A 642 -14.28 101.86 -45.06
N ILE A 643 -13.87 100.59 -45.11
CA ILE A 643 -13.16 99.82 -44.07
C ILE A 643 -14.11 99.06 -43.13
N LEU A 644 -14.46 97.83 -43.54
CA LEU A 644 -14.28 96.58 -42.79
C LEU A 644 -14.86 95.40 -43.61
N GLN A 645 -14.12 95.01 -44.65
CA GLN A 645 -14.07 93.62 -45.10
C GLN A 645 -12.74 93.06 -44.58
N LEU A 646 -12.80 92.34 -43.46
CA LEU A 646 -11.90 91.27 -43.04
C LEU A 646 -12.58 90.50 -41.91
#